data_AF-A0A443YF43-F1
#
_entry.id   AF-A0A443YF43-F1
#
_cell.length_a   1.000
_cell.length_b   1.000
_cell.length_c   1.000
_cell.angle_alpha   90.00
_cell.angle_beta   90.00
_cell.angle_gamma   90.00
#
_symmetry.space_group_name_H-M   'P 1'
#
loop_
_entity.id
_entity.type
_entity.pdbx_description
1 polymer ?
#
loop_
_entity_poly.entity_id
_entity_poly.type
_entity_poly.pdbx_seq_one_letter_code
_entity_poly.pdbx_strand_id
1 'polypeptide(L)'
;MHLVSPGTEATSGLELSARRSKLVPDRPVPPIKTEPTVVFGTDTPAKWHVSFIPDLVAYFAAASICPMARLQSARREKKQGVPPFFFTAPRATQAASEKSPLSLRATASSKSLETRYEYEVVSTVSNLLKQLHNANAALAQTPDRTKLMTLHRQNCKGCAMKTVSCLAPWMCLILSDAGYGPCCHHKFPAKKQLIDQACANPENLIRLFNDENLMQLRSQLLNNTPPRNCIACIKSGYNLGLEDIIKVTKKNGMLQEYTDAIRDGIAKGRKLDGLHPVTIHLSKDAPCNLRCTFCEGAPPAPQDADSAEASFRMLFNTMDTIGWDRVNEIYFAGGEPFFNPGLTRFLNSYDWSSLNEVSIATVSNATLLHQHFDVLKTMDRFYIRLSLDATGETYAKLRRGASWNRVEKNIRELSEIKKTKPNWTVEIHSILMKSTVPFIKEMVQIAHDLDFDFSVNSIRGNYLDENIFFFKDLLEGLDWKNELGEAIDRAQRYGFDTAVQTLKHLTRSLEAVATGGKADIQTLACPNKRLKMFGSFFSALADTRYALWGTDHNLLDFLQKEPILAGLRFIVDHPASIRSYYGHDYYPSQMLAENRDLLDSLAGQVETLVVTAPTYKAEAVIKEARSHFPDHTILVRPFWDQDAQQRMHELAESQEPFVAFGAGGAARLLLSHSVLKDANVVALTDNNKALHGTELFGKPVIRPEDILHHATTVVILSEAFYDEIREQLLALYGDAITIAPLF
;
A
#
# COMPACT_ATOMS: atom_id res chain seq x y z
N MET A 1 -39.36 1.04 -24.01
CA MET A 1 -40.63 0.58 -24.61
C MET A 1 -40.29 -0.46 -25.66
N HIS A 2 -41.00 -1.59 -25.63
CA HIS A 2 -40.98 -2.76 -26.52
C HIS A 2 -39.85 -3.81 -26.41
N LEU A 3 -40.29 -4.96 -25.87
CA LEU A 3 -39.77 -6.33 -25.91
C LEU A 3 -39.81 -6.92 -27.34
N VAL A 4 -39.04 -8.00 -27.56
CA VAL A 4 -39.49 -9.34 -28.07
C VAL A 4 -38.27 -10.15 -28.59
N SER A 5 -37.99 -11.29 -27.96
CA SER A 5 -37.38 -12.51 -28.56
C SER A 5 -38.53 -13.43 -29.05
N PRO A 6 -38.39 -14.63 -29.70
CA PRO A 6 -37.20 -15.49 -29.91
C PRO A 6 -37.19 -16.34 -31.23
N GLY A 7 -36.24 -17.30 -31.33
CA GLY A 7 -36.27 -18.48 -32.24
C GLY A 7 -35.17 -18.46 -33.31
N THR A 8 -34.58 -19.56 -33.80
CA THR A 8 -34.67 -21.02 -33.55
C THR A 8 -33.48 -21.66 -34.28
N GLU A 9 -33.09 -22.85 -33.86
CA GLU A 9 -32.06 -23.73 -34.44
C GLU A 9 -32.26 -24.01 -35.95
N ALA A 10 -31.15 -24.20 -36.69
CA ALA A 10 -31.00 -25.34 -37.61
C ALA A 10 -29.58 -25.45 -38.20
N THR A 11 -29.07 -26.66 -38.04
CA THR A 11 -27.92 -27.33 -38.66
C THR A 11 -27.79 -27.18 -40.18
N SER A 12 -26.55 -27.09 -40.68
CA SER A 12 -26.13 -27.79 -41.89
C SER A 12 -24.64 -28.13 -41.81
N GLY A 13 -24.35 -29.42 -41.99
CA GLY A 13 -22.99 -29.96 -41.95
C GLY A 13 -22.28 -29.84 -43.30
N LEU A 14 -20.95 -29.97 -43.25
CA LEU A 14 -20.14 -30.42 -44.37
C LEU A 14 -18.95 -31.21 -43.83
N GLU A 15 -18.81 -32.38 -44.43
CA GLU A 15 -17.98 -33.52 -44.07
C GLU A 15 -16.63 -33.48 -44.83
N LEU A 16 -15.69 -34.36 -44.42
CA LEU A 16 -14.48 -34.84 -45.12
C LEU A 16 -13.23 -33.92 -45.04
N SER A 17 -12.00 -34.39 -44.79
CA SER A 17 -11.45 -35.75 -44.74
C SER A 17 -10.09 -35.74 -44.03
N ALA A 18 -9.77 -36.88 -43.41
CA ALA A 18 -8.48 -37.20 -42.82
C ALA A 18 -7.43 -37.55 -43.89
N ARG A 19 -6.17 -37.18 -43.66
CA ARG A 19 -5.01 -37.93 -44.18
C ARG A 19 -4.10 -38.36 -43.02
N ARG A 20 -4.07 -39.68 -42.82
CA ARG A 20 -3.02 -40.41 -42.10
C ARG A 20 -1.82 -40.59 -43.02
N SER A 21 -0.61 -40.46 -42.48
CA SER A 21 0.55 -41.25 -42.90
C SER A 21 1.15 -41.90 -41.65
N LYS A 22 1.57 -43.16 -41.82
CA LYS A 22 1.74 -44.19 -40.79
C LYS A 22 3.13 -44.81 -40.99
N LEU A 23 3.72 -45.29 -39.88
CA LEU A 23 4.71 -46.41 -39.78
C LEU A 23 6.17 -46.05 -40.16
N VAL A 24 7.24 -46.48 -39.47
CA VAL A 24 7.45 -47.59 -38.51
C VAL A 24 8.81 -47.45 -37.75
N PRO A 25 9.06 -48.20 -36.66
CA PRO A 25 10.11 -47.98 -35.65
C PRO A 25 11.25 -49.04 -35.63
N ASP A 26 12.31 -48.78 -34.85
CA ASP A 26 13.31 -49.67 -34.18
C ASP A 26 14.65 -48.90 -34.05
N ARG A 27 15.49 -48.88 -33.00
CA ARG A 27 15.80 -49.77 -31.85
C ARG A 27 16.60 -48.98 -30.76
N PRO A 28 16.75 -49.51 -29.53
CA PRO A 28 17.46 -48.90 -28.37
C PRO A 28 18.92 -49.41 -28.20
N VAL A 29 19.64 -48.94 -27.15
CA VAL A 29 20.83 -49.52 -26.39
C VAL A 29 22.02 -48.51 -26.21
N PRO A 30 22.81 -48.45 -25.11
CA PRO A 30 22.55 -48.39 -23.64
C PRO A 30 23.55 -47.36 -22.93
N PRO A 31 23.82 -47.37 -21.59
CA PRO A 31 24.52 -46.28 -20.88
C PRO A 31 26.05 -46.45 -20.78
N ILE A 32 26.78 -45.34 -20.58
CA ILE A 32 28.22 -45.37 -20.26
C ILE A 32 28.44 -44.83 -18.84
N LYS A 33 28.91 -45.74 -17.97
CA LYS A 33 29.60 -45.47 -16.71
C LYS A 33 31.04 -45.07 -17.01
N THR A 34 31.58 -44.10 -16.27
CA THR A 34 33.00 -44.07 -15.88
C THR A 34 33.16 -43.35 -14.54
N GLU A 35 33.42 -44.12 -13.47
CA GLU A 35 34.32 -43.69 -12.40
C GLU A 35 35.77 -43.91 -12.85
N PRO A 36 36.75 -43.26 -12.18
CA PRO A 36 37.66 -44.07 -11.36
C PRO A 36 38.00 -43.46 -9.99
N THR A 37 37.75 -44.26 -8.95
CA THR A 37 38.69 -44.78 -7.92
C THR A 37 39.85 -43.92 -7.38
N VAL A 38 39.69 -43.53 -6.10
CA VAL A 38 40.58 -43.64 -4.90
C VAL A 38 42.10 -43.43 -5.02
N VAL A 39 42.65 -42.51 -4.19
CA VAL A 39 43.87 -42.74 -3.39
C VAL A 39 43.70 -42.17 -1.97
N PHE A 40 43.98 -43.01 -0.98
CA PHE A 40 44.06 -42.70 0.46
C PHE A 40 45.33 -41.92 0.82
N GLY A 41 45.25 -41.09 1.86
CA GLY A 41 46.42 -40.50 2.52
C GLY A 41 46.08 -40.07 3.95
N THR A 42 46.24 -41.00 4.88
CA THR A 42 46.32 -40.79 6.33
C THR A 42 47.59 -40.03 6.69
N ASP A 43 47.53 -39.06 7.63
CA ASP A 43 48.42 -39.04 8.81
C ASP A 43 48.13 -37.84 9.74
N THR A 44 48.01 -38.20 11.02
CA THR A 44 47.88 -37.41 12.26
C THR A 44 49.13 -36.57 12.62
N PRO A 45 49.27 -36.00 13.85
CA PRO A 45 48.50 -35.00 14.61
C PRO A 45 49.45 -33.88 15.14
N ALA A 46 49.07 -33.17 16.22
CA ALA A 46 49.91 -32.30 17.08
C ALA A 46 50.03 -30.81 16.65
N LYS A 47 50.11 -29.80 17.52
CA LYS A 47 50.05 -29.63 18.99
C LYS A 47 49.96 -28.10 19.21
N TRP A 48 49.18 -27.68 20.22
CA TRP A 48 49.44 -26.59 21.19
C TRP A 48 50.00 -25.24 20.71
N HIS A 49 49.32 -24.14 21.04
CA HIS A 49 49.73 -23.31 22.19
C HIS A 49 48.73 -22.19 22.52
N VAL A 50 48.43 -22.12 23.82
CA VAL A 50 47.87 -20.96 24.52
C VAL A 50 48.95 -19.88 24.63
N SER A 51 48.58 -18.61 24.48
CA SER A 51 49.34 -17.48 25.03
C SER A 51 48.40 -16.40 25.59
N PHE A 52 48.72 -16.02 26.83
CA PHE A 52 48.12 -15.01 27.70
C PHE A 52 48.54 -13.58 27.29
N ILE A 53 47.60 -12.63 27.48
CA ILE A 53 47.63 -11.18 27.86
C ILE A 53 48.99 -10.68 28.45
N PRO A 54 49.48 -9.39 28.36
CA PRO A 54 48.71 -8.14 28.55
C PRO A 54 49.23 -6.79 27.96
N ASP A 55 48.42 -5.73 28.17
CA ASP A 55 48.71 -4.28 28.30
C ASP A 55 49.61 -3.54 27.28
N LEU A 56 49.14 -2.41 26.73
CA LEU A 56 49.47 -1.08 27.27
C LEU A 56 48.90 0.07 26.44
N VAL A 57 48.30 1.00 27.19
CA VAL A 57 48.19 2.45 26.97
C VAL A 57 49.32 3.02 26.11
N ALA A 58 48.97 3.73 25.03
CA ALA A 58 49.61 4.99 24.63
C ALA A 58 48.88 5.63 23.41
N TYR A 59 48.41 6.89 23.53
CA TYR A 59 49.12 8.08 23.02
C TYR A 59 48.21 9.35 23.00
N PHE A 60 48.53 10.23 23.95
CA PHE A 60 48.65 11.70 23.93
C PHE A 60 47.70 12.68 23.23
N ALA A 61 47.57 13.79 23.95
CA ALA A 61 46.90 15.06 23.72
C ALA A 61 47.53 15.98 22.66
N ALA A 62 46.72 16.91 22.13
CA ALA A 62 46.92 18.37 21.98
C ALA A 62 46.09 18.89 20.78
N ALA A 63 44.98 19.61 20.99
CA ALA A 63 44.87 21.05 21.27
C ALA A 63 44.99 21.95 20.03
N SER A 64 43.91 22.66 19.71
CA SER A 64 43.83 23.99 19.05
C SER A 64 42.33 24.31 18.84
N ILE A 65 41.72 25.47 19.09
CA ILE A 65 42.06 26.82 19.55
C ILE A 65 40.72 27.43 20.03
N CYS A 66 40.72 28.12 21.17
CA CYS A 66 39.75 29.17 21.54
C CYS A 66 40.53 30.50 21.44
N PRO A 67 39.92 31.68 21.20
CA PRO A 67 39.48 32.45 22.37
C PRO A 67 38.33 33.46 22.16
N MET A 68 37.90 34.00 23.30
CA MET A 68 37.12 35.24 23.57
C MET A 68 35.62 35.02 23.81
N ALA A 69 35.11 34.87 25.05
CA ALA A 69 35.22 35.63 26.31
C ALA A 69 34.19 36.77 26.47
N ARG A 70 33.71 36.86 27.73
CA ARG A 70 33.02 37.99 28.41
C ARG A 70 31.50 38.08 28.23
N LEU A 71 30.69 38.49 29.20
CA LEU A 71 30.74 38.72 30.67
C LEU A 71 29.33 39.21 31.04
N GLN A 72 29.02 39.20 32.34
CA GLN A 72 28.14 40.16 33.04
C GLN A 72 26.60 40.01 32.98
N SER A 73 26.08 39.53 34.10
CA SER A 73 25.22 40.26 35.07
C SER A 73 24.12 41.23 34.58
N ALA A 74 22.94 41.01 35.16
CA ALA A 74 22.10 41.99 35.87
C ALA A 74 20.70 42.32 35.28
N ARG A 75 19.71 42.17 36.19
CA ARG A 75 18.58 43.08 36.47
C ARG A 75 17.41 43.18 35.47
N ARG A 76 16.23 42.69 35.92
CA ARG A 76 15.04 43.45 36.41
C ARG A 76 13.84 42.47 36.48
N GLU A 77 13.24 42.23 37.65
CA GLU A 77 12.08 42.98 38.20
C GLU A 77 10.91 43.04 37.19
N LYS A 78 9.65 42.71 37.47
CA LYS A 78 8.88 42.89 38.72
C LYS A 78 7.42 42.41 38.51
N LYS A 79 6.78 41.95 39.59
CA LYS A 79 5.41 42.23 40.10
C LYS A 79 4.68 40.95 40.56
N GLN A 80 4.62 40.75 41.89
CA GLN A 80 3.47 41.02 42.80
C GLN A 80 2.57 39.78 42.90
N GLY A 81 2.34 39.11 44.03
CA GLY A 81 2.64 39.38 45.43
C GLY A 81 1.36 39.20 46.25
N VAL A 82 1.23 38.10 47.01
CA VAL A 82 0.41 38.00 48.25
C VAL A 82 0.99 36.88 49.16
N PRO A 83 1.31 37.16 50.44
CA PRO A 83 1.76 36.19 51.45
C PRO A 83 0.73 36.11 52.63
N PRO A 84 1.03 35.59 53.85
CA PRO A 84 1.82 34.41 54.31
C PRO A 84 1.09 33.53 55.38
N PHE A 85 1.83 32.55 55.95
CA PHE A 85 1.70 31.86 57.25
C PHE A 85 0.96 30.48 57.28
N PHE A 86 1.41 29.40 57.96
CA PHE A 86 2.24 29.24 59.18
C PHE A 86 2.88 27.80 59.34
N PHE A 87 3.99 27.73 60.11
CA PHE A 87 4.63 26.64 60.91
C PHE A 87 5.24 25.37 60.21
N THR A 88 6.57 25.25 60.02
CA THR A 88 7.71 24.80 60.91
C THR A 88 7.92 23.27 61.06
N ALA A 89 8.95 22.75 60.39
CA ALA A 89 10.25 22.16 60.87
C ALA A 89 10.32 21.46 62.27
N PRO A 90 11.37 20.63 62.61
CA PRO A 90 12.71 20.58 62.00
C PRO A 90 13.54 19.25 62.02
N ARG A 91 14.69 19.32 61.31
CA ARG A 91 16.08 18.88 61.63
C ARG A 91 16.51 17.41 61.82
N ALA A 92 17.41 17.02 60.89
CA ALA A 92 18.74 16.39 61.00
C ALA A 92 19.33 15.96 62.36
N THR A 93 20.05 14.82 62.37
CA THR A 93 21.47 14.66 62.81
C THR A 93 22.07 13.25 62.55
N GLN A 94 23.26 13.25 61.95
CA GLN A 94 24.52 12.54 62.29
C GLN A 94 24.63 11.03 62.68
N ALA A 95 25.62 10.40 62.01
CA ALA A 95 26.77 9.65 62.57
C ALA A 95 26.77 8.10 62.75
N ALA A 96 27.68 7.47 61.99
CA ALA A 96 28.86 6.70 62.43
C ALA A 96 28.81 5.19 62.81
N SER A 97 29.96 4.55 62.48
CA SER A 97 30.60 3.36 63.08
C SER A 97 30.13 1.98 62.56
N GLU A 98 30.93 0.93 62.43
CA GLU A 98 32.38 0.65 62.54
C GLU A 98 32.62 -0.83 62.15
N LYS A 99 33.89 -1.17 61.85
CA LYS A 99 34.57 -2.48 62.05
C LYS A 99 34.51 -3.60 60.99
N SER A 100 35.67 -3.74 60.32
CA SER A 100 36.37 -4.98 59.92
C SER A 100 36.95 -5.72 61.16
N PRO A 101 37.82 -6.77 61.12
CA PRO A 101 38.53 -7.47 60.01
C PRO A 101 38.76 -9.02 60.23
N LEU A 102 39.71 -9.59 59.45
CA LEU A 102 40.54 -10.82 59.65
C LEU A 102 40.00 -12.15 59.09
N SER A 103 40.80 -13.11 58.61
CA SER A 103 42.14 -13.20 58.00
C SER A 103 42.43 -14.66 57.62
N LEU A 104 42.99 -14.85 56.42
CA LEU A 104 43.98 -15.86 55.94
C LEU A 104 44.12 -17.28 56.55
N ARG A 105 44.03 -18.24 55.60
CA ARG A 105 44.91 -19.39 55.27
C ARG A 105 44.83 -20.75 56.01
N ALA A 106 44.31 -21.70 55.23
CA ALA A 106 44.92 -22.97 54.76
C ALA A 106 45.17 -24.13 55.74
N THR A 107 44.51 -25.26 55.48
CA THR A 107 45.13 -26.60 55.28
C THR A 107 44.11 -27.59 54.70
N ALA A 108 44.62 -28.58 53.98
CA ALA A 108 43.91 -29.52 53.12
C ALA A 108 43.03 -30.55 53.85
N SER A 109 41.93 -31.00 53.21
CA SER A 109 41.75 -32.44 52.90
C SER A 109 40.48 -32.67 52.05
N SER A 110 40.65 -33.54 51.07
CA SER A 110 39.67 -34.06 50.13
C SER A 110 38.61 -34.95 50.80
N LYS A 111 37.42 -35.01 50.17
CA LYS A 111 36.25 -35.88 50.40
C LYS A 111 35.14 -35.29 51.28
N SER A 112 34.29 -34.47 50.69
CA SER A 112 32.84 -34.34 51.02
C SER A 112 32.05 -33.37 50.11
N LEU A 113 32.58 -33.00 48.93
CA LEU A 113 31.99 -31.95 48.09
C LEU A 113 30.90 -32.39 47.12
N GLU A 114 30.56 -33.68 47.05
CA GLU A 114 29.58 -34.18 46.06
C GLU A 114 28.14 -34.29 46.58
N THR A 115 27.87 -34.14 47.88
CA THR A 115 26.49 -34.28 48.42
C THR A 115 25.83 -32.98 48.87
N ARG A 116 26.53 -31.83 48.76
CA ARG A 116 25.96 -30.49 49.01
C ARG A 116 25.55 -29.74 47.74
N TYR A 117 26.13 -30.09 46.59
CA TYR A 117 25.82 -29.44 45.32
C TYR A 117 24.45 -29.83 44.76
N GLU A 118 23.95 -31.04 45.03
CA GLU A 118 22.63 -31.48 44.52
C GLU A 118 21.46 -30.86 45.29
N TYR A 119 21.59 -30.58 46.59
CA TYR A 119 20.49 -30.00 47.39
C TYR A 119 20.34 -28.49 47.20
N GLU A 120 21.43 -27.75 46.96
CA GLU A 120 21.38 -26.32 46.63
C GLU A 120 20.88 -26.08 45.20
N VAL A 121 21.25 -26.92 44.23
CA VAL A 121 20.78 -26.77 42.84
C VAL A 121 19.29 -27.08 42.71
N VAL A 122 18.77 -28.11 43.39
CA VAL A 122 17.33 -28.47 43.34
C VAL A 122 16.45 -27.44 44.05
N SER A 123 16.89 -26.85 45.18
CA SER A 123 16.14 -25.79 45.85
C SER A 123 16.16 -24.46 45.09
N THR A 124 17.27 -24.16 44.41
CA THR A 124 17.42 -22.96 43.58
C THR A 124 16.57 -23.05 42.32
N VAL A 125 16.54 -24.21 41.66
CA VAL A 125 15.71 -24.45 40.47
C VAL A 125 14.22 -24.46 40.82
N SER A 126 13.82 -25.03 41.96
CA SER A 126 12.42 -25.02 42.42
C SER A 126 11.94 -23.62 42.81
N ASN A 127 12.81 -22.80 43.42
CA ASN A 127 12.50 -21.39 43.69
C ASN A 127 12.48 -20.54 42.42
N LEU A 128 13.35 -20.82 41.44
CA LEU A 128 13.35 -20.14 40.13
C LEU A 128 12.07 -20.47 39.34
N LEU A 129 11.61 -21.73 39.38
CA LEU A 129 10.37 -22.17 38.74
C LEU A 129 9.12 -21.57 39.41
N LYS A 130 9.11 -21.44 40.74
CA LYS A 130 8.04 -20.72 41.46
C LYS A 130 8.05 -19.22 41.17
N GLN A 131 9.23 -18.61 41.04
CA GLN A 131 9.36 -17.20 40.65
C GLN A 131 8.92 -16.97 39.19
N LEU A 132 9.22 -17.89 38.28
CA LEU A 132 8.75 -17.88 36.89
C LEU A 132 7.23 -18.08 36.79
N HIS A 133 6.66 -18.98 37.59
CA HIS A 133 5.22 -19.21 37.61
C HIS A 133 4.46 -18.00 38.18
N ASN A 134 4.98 -17.38 39.24
CA ASN A 134 4.42 -16.15 39.81
C ASN A 134 4.62 -14.93 38.90
N ALA A 135 5.72 -14.85 38.17
CA ALA A 135 5.96 -13.80 37.16
C ALA A 135 5.03 -13.95 35.95
N ASN A 136 4.76 -15.19 35.51
CA ASN A 136 3.79 -15.46 34.44
C ASN A 136 2.35 -15.19 34.88
N ALA A 137 1.99 -15.49 36.14
CA ALA A 137 0.70 -15.12 36.70
C ALA A 137 0.53 -13.60 36.86
N ALA A 138 1.61 -12.87 37.19
CA ALA A 138 1.62 -11.41 37.26
C ALA A 138 1.57 -10.74 35.86
N LEU A 139 2.19 -11.35 34.84
CA LEU A 139 2.13 -10.91 33.43
C LEU A 139 0.77 -11.16 32.79
N ALA A 140 0.04 -12.20 33.21
CA ALA A 140 -1.32 -12.46 32.76
C ALA A 140 -2.37 -11.48 33.33
N GLN A 141 -2.01 -10.68 34.35
CA GLN A 141 -2.94 -9.78 35.05
C GLN A 141 -2.59 -8.28 34.96
N THR A 142 -1.59 -7.88 34.15
CA THR A 142 -1.21 -6.46 34.02
C THR A 142 -1.46 -5.91 32.61
N PRO A 143 -2.48 -5.04 32.42
CA PRO A 143 -2.79 -4.44 31.13
C PRO A 143 -1.99 -3.16 30.85
N ASP A 144 -0.74 -3.06 31.30
CA ASP A 144 0.06 -1.85 31.17
C ASP A 144 1.27 -2.05 30.24
N ARG A 145 1.07 -1.62 28.99
CA ARG A 145 2.01 -1.59 27.85
C ARG A 145 3.37 -0.96 28.22
N THR A 146 3.42 -0.15 29.28
CA THR A 146 4.59 0.60 29.73
C THR A 146 5.63 -0.26 30.47
N LYS A 147 5.21 -1.34 31.15
CA LYS A 147 6.13 -2.21 31.91
C LYS A 147 6.94 -3.15 31.01
N LEU A 148 6.36 -3.64 29.92
CA LEU A 148 7.06 -4.47 28.91
C LEU A 148 8.18 -3.70 28.20
N MET A 149 7.94 -2.43 27.84
CA MET A 149 8.96 -1.52 27.29
C MET A 149 10.12 -1.26 28.25
N THR A 150 9.84 -1.27 29.56
CA THR A 150 10.83 -0.96 30.60
C THR A 150 11.69 -2.17 30.94
N LEU A 151 11.11 -3.38 30.99
CA LEU A 151 11.87 -4.62 31.21
C LEU A 151 12.81 -4.95 30.05
N HIS A 152 12.40 -4.66 28.81
CA HIS A 152 13.25 -4.87 27.63
C HIS A 152 14.42 -3.88 27.54
N ARG A 153 14.23 -2.64 28.02
CA ARG A 153 15.30 -1.64 28.15
C ARG A 153 16.38 -2.01 29.16
N GLN A 154 16.05 -2.79 30.20
CA GLN A 154 17.01 -3.12 31.27
C GLN A 154 17.99 -4.25 30.89
N ASN A 155 17.62 -5.13 29.95
CA ASN A 155 18.46 -6.26 29.52
C ASN A 155 19.38 -5.97 28.32
N CYS A 156 19.23 -4.81 27.65
CA CYS A 156 20.12 -4.36 26.58
C CYS A 156 20.88 -3.09 27.00
N LYS A 157 21.75 -3.19 28.01
CA LYS A 157 22.71 -2.13 28.34
C LYS A 157 23.81 -2.08 27.27
N GLY A 158 23.53 -1.39 26.16
CA GLY A 158 24.52 -1.09 25.13
C GLY A 158 23.96 -0.74 23.75
N CYS A 159 22.72 -1.13 23.43
CA CYS A 159 22.11 -0.82 22.13
C CYS A 159 20.84 0.02 22.37
N ALA A 160 20.97 1.35 22.33
CA ALA A 160 19.82 2.22 22.24
C ALA A 160 19.22 2.04 20.83
N MET A 161 18.31 1.06 20.66
CA MET A 161 17.54 0.96 19.42
C MET A 161 16.88 2.31 19.17
N LYS A 162 17.22 2.97 18.06
CA LYS A 162 16.43 4.09 17.56
C LYS A 162 15.01 3.56 17.38
N THR A 163 14.04 4.21 18.02
CA THR A 163 12.63 3.84 17.86
C THR A 163 12.22 4.13 16.42
N VAL A 164 12.05 3.07 15.61
CA VAL A 164 11.59 3.19 14.23
C VAL A 164 10.07 3.26 14.23
N SER A 165 9.52 4.21 13.47
CA SER A 165 8.09 4.46 13.41
C SER A 165 7.29 3.45 12.59
N CYS A 166 7.93 2.66 11.72
CA CYS A 166 7.29 1.60 10.95
C CYS A 166 8.33 0.56 10.50
N LEU A 167 7.98 -0.73 10.54
CA LEU A 167 8.88 -1.83 10.16
C LEU A 167 8.53 -2.49 8.82
N ALA A 168 7.44 -2.09 8.16
CA ALA A 168 7.05 -2.65 6.86
C ALA A 168 8.18 -2.62 5.82
N PRO A 169 8.99 -1.54 5.68
CA PRO A 169 10.11 -1.52 4.74
C PRO A 169 11.23 -2.54 5.00
N TRP A 170 11.25 -3.17 6.17
CA TRP A 170 12.25 -4.18 6.55
C TRP A 170 11.75 -5.62 6.42
N MET A 171 10.47 -5.81 6.14
CA MET A 171 9.84 -7.14 6.19
C MET A 171 8.97 -7.45 4.99
N CYS A 172 8.31 -6.43 4.45
CA CYS A 172 7.23 -6.59 3.49
C CYS A 172 7.65 -6.07 2.11
N LEU A 173 7.24 -6.78 1.07
CA LEU A 173 7.35 -6.32 -0.30
C LEU A 173 6.06 -6.63 -1.06
N ILE A 174 5.37 -5.58 -1.50
CA ILE A 174 4.29 -5.64 -2.47
C ILE A 174 4.89 -5.55 -3.87
N LEU A 175 4.47 -6.45 -4.74
CA LEU A 175 4.85 -6.56 -6.15
C LEU A 175 3.56 -6.50 -6.99
N SER A 176 3.47 -5.52 -7.88
CA SER A 176 2.32 -5.32 -8.76
C SER A 176 2.76 -4.84 -10.13
N ASP A 177 1.89 -4.94 -11.14
CA ASP A 177 2.25 -4.52 -12.51
C ASP A 177 2.61 -3.03 -12.61
N ALA A 178 2.09 -2.21 -11.70
CA ALA A 178 2.35 -0.77 -11.63
C ALA A 178 3.58 -0.42 -10.77
N GLY A 179 4.25 -1.40 -10.15
CA GLY A 179 5.43 -1.19 -9.33
C GLY A 179 5.46 -1.96 -8.02
N TYR A 180 6.33 -1.55 -7.10
CA TYR A 180 6.62 -2.26 -5.85
C TYR A 180 6.66 -1.31 -4.65
N GLY A 181 6.65 -1.84 -3.44
CA GLY A 181 6.83 -1.05 -2.23
C GLY A 181 6.48 -1.84 -0.98
N PRO A 182 6.71 -1.33 0.22
CA PRO A 182 6.54 -2.13 1.43
C PRO A 182 5.10 -2.19 1.94
N CYS A 183 4.21 -1.32 1.46
CA CYS A 183 2.81 -1.30 1.85
C CYS A 183 1.94 -0.66 0.77
N CYS A 184 0.62 -0.69 0.97
CA CYS A 184 -0.33 -0.09 0.03
C CYS A 184 -0.25 1.45 -0.02
N HIS A 185 0.32 2.11 0.99
CA HIS A 185 0.41 3.57 1.07
C HIS A 185 1.67 4.16 0.44
N HIS A 186 2.75 3.39 0.32
CA HIS A 186 4.03 3.86 -0.21
C HIS A 186 4.50 2.87 -1.28
N LYS A 187 4.20 3.17 -2.55
CA LYS A 187 4.61 2.39 -3.70
C LYS A 187 5.51 3.23 -4.60
N PHE A 188 6.51 2.58 -5.16
CA PHE A 188 7.42 3.08 -6.18
C PHE A 188 6.94 2.57 -7.53
N PRO A 189 6.57 3.47 -8.45
CA PRO A 189 6.25 3.08 -9.82
C PRO A 189 7.42 2.33 -10.44
N ALA A 190 7.15 1.20 -11.07
CA ALA A 190 8.14 0.44 -11.81
C ALA A 190 7.50 -0.38 -12.92
N LYS A 191 8.29 -0.72 -13.92
CA LYS A 191 7.84 -1.53 -15.07
C LYS A 191 7.54 -2.96 -14.64
N LYS A 192 6.52 -3.56 -15.24
CA LYS A 192 6.18 -4.98 -15.08
C LYS A 192 7.41 -5.89 -15.27
N GLN A 193 8.24 -5.62 -16.27
CA GLN A 193 9.46 -6.40 -16.53
C GLN A 193 10.43 -6.46 -15.35
N LEU A 194 10.63 -5.36 -14.62
CA LEU A 194 11.49 -5.34 -13.43
C LEU A 194 10.91 -6.25 -12.34
N ILE A 195 9.59 -6.21 -12.18
CA ILE A 195 8.86 -7.03 -11.21
C ILE A 195 8.96 -8.51 -11.59
N ASP A 196 8.80 -8.83 -12.87
CA ASP A 196 8.95 -10.19 -13.40
C ASP A 196 10.36 -10.73 -13.17
N GLN A 197 11.38 -9.93 -13.47
CA GLN A 197 12.80 -10.28 -13.23
C GLN A 197 13.11 -10.50 -11.75
N ALA A 198 12.49 -9.72 -10.85
CA ALA A 198 12.61 -9.92 -9.41
C ALA A 198 11.92 -11.22 -8.97
N CYS A 199 10.73 -11.52 -9.49
CA CYS A 199 10.05 -12.79 -9.20
C CYS A 199 10.81 -14.01 -9.76
N ALA A 200 11.58 -13.85 -10.84
CA ALA A 200 12.26 -14.95 -11.54
C ALA A 200 13.52 -15.47 -10.84
N ASN A 201 14.11 -14.69 -9.92
CA ASN A 201 15.45 -14.94 -9.42
C ASN A 201 15.64 -14.41 -7.99
N PRO A 202 16.16 -15.23 -7.05
CA PRO A 202 16.40 -14.81 -5.67
C PRO A 202 17.27 -13.58 -5.50
N GLU A 203 18.37 -13.47 -6.26
CA GLU A 203 19.29 -12.34 -6.18
C GLU A 203 18.63 -11.05 -6.66
N ASN A 204 17.82 -11.12 -7.73
CA ASN A 204 17.05 -9.98 -8.22
C ASN A 204 15.99 -9.53 -7.21
N LEU A 205 15.30 -10.47 -6.54
CA LEU A 205 14.34 -10.15 -5.48
C LEU A 205 15.04 -9.44 -4.30
N ILE A 206 16.17 -9.98 -3.85
CA ILE A 206 16.99 -9.39 -2.77
C ILE A 206 17.50 -8.01 -3.19
N ARG A 207 17.92 -7.85 -4.45
CA ARG A 207 18.37 -6.57 -5.00
C ARG A 207 17.25 -5.54 -5.04
N LEU A 208 16.06 -5.91 -5.50
CA LEU A 208 14.89 -5.02 -5.53
C LEU A 208 14.47 -4.62 -4.10
N PHE A 209 14.50 -5.56 -3.15
CA PHE A 209 14.22 -5.29 -1.75
C PHE A 209 15.27 -4.40 -1.05
N ASN A 210 16.43 -4.21 -1.68
CA ASN A 210 17.54 -3.41 -1.18
C ASN A 210 17.98 -2.33 -2.16
N ASP A 211 17.03 -1.85 -2.96
CA ASP A 211 17.28 -0.79 -3.92
C ASP A 211 17.32 0.59 -3.25
N GLU A 212 17.66 1.61 -4.04
CA GLU A 212 17.81 2.98 -3.56
C GLU A 212 16.52 3.55 -2.98
N ASN A 213 15.36 3.23 -3.58
CA ASN A 213 14.06 3.74 -3.12
C ASN A 213 13.70 3.21 -1.72
N LEU A 214 13.80 1.90 -1.49
CA LEU A 214 13.55 1.30 -0.18
C LEU A 214 14.59 1.73 0.84
N MET A 215 15.87 1.82 0.45
CA MET A 215 16.94 2.30 1.33
C MET A 215 16.70 3.75 1.78
N GLN A 216 16.24 4.61 0.87
CA GLN A 216 15.89 6.00 1.21
C GLN A 216 14.73 6.06 2.20
N LEU A 217 13.67 5.29 1.98
CA LEU A 217 12.52 5.20 2.88
C LEU A 217 12.92 4.70 4.27
N ARG A 218 13.74 3.65 4.34
CA ARG A 218 14.29 3.13 5.61
C ARG A 218 15.09 4.20 6.35
N SER A 219 15.96 4.93 5.64
CA SER A 219 16.75 6.04 6.20
C SER A 219 15.87 7.16 6.76
N GLN A 220 14.82 7.56 6.03
CA GLN A 220 13.85 8.56 6.49
C GLN A 220 13.13 8.13 7.78
N LEU A 221 12.67 6.88 7.84
CA LEU A 221 11.99 6.34 9.03
C LEU A 221 12.93 6.21 10.24
N LEU A 222 14.20 5.84 10.02
CA LEU A 222 15.23 5.78 11.07
C LEU A 222 15.59 7.15 11.65
N ASN A 223 15.51 8.19 10.82
CA ASN A 223 15.82 9.57 11.20
C ASN A 223 14.59 10.35 11.68
N ASN A 224 13.45 9.68 11.91
CA ASN A 224 12.18 10.30 12.29
C ASN A 224 11.71 11.40 11.33
N THR A 225 12.01 11.25 10.04
CA THR A 225 11.54 12.10 8.95
C THR A 225 10.67 11.31 7.96
N PRO A 226 9.60 10.60 8.44
CA PRO A 226 8.76 9.79 7.59
C PRO A 226 8.17 10.60 6.42
N PRO A 227 8.10 10.02 5.21
CA PRO A 227 7.32 10.60 4.11
C PRO A 227 5.88 10.88 4.52
N ARG A 228 5.27 11.85 3.87
CA ARG A 228 3.93 12.34 4.22
C ARG A 228 2.86 11.23 4.25
N ASN A 229 2.89 10.34 3.27
CA ASN A 229 2.00 9.18 3.21
C ASN A 229 2.21 8.20 4.38
N CYS A 230 3.41 8.13 4.94
CA CYS A 230 3.69 7.34 6.15
C CYS A 230 3.18 8.04 7.43
N ILE A 231 3.22 9.39 7.51
CA ILE A 231 2.81 10.13 8.72
C ILE A 231 1.38 9.81 9.14
N ALA A 232 0.42 9.86 8.20
CA ALA A 232 -0.98 9.57 8.50
C ALA A 232 -1.15 8.12 8.96
N CYS A 233 -0.47 7.17 8.29
CA CYS A 233 -0.47 5.76 8.67
C CYS A 233 0.03 5.53 10.10
N ILE A 234 1.15 6.16 10.46
CA ILE A 234 1.78 6.04 11.78
C ILE A 234 0.89 6.66 12.86
N LYS A 235 0.31 7.84 12.62
CA LYS A 235 -0.59 8.51 13.59
C LYS A 235 -1.83 7.69 13.89
N SER A 236 -2.39 7.04 12.87
CA SER A 236 -3.55 6.16 13.02
C SER A 236 -3.18 4.78 13.58
N GLY A 237 -1.90 4.48 13.82
CA GLY A 237 -1.45 3.22 14.39
C GLY A 237 -1.51 2.01 13.44
N TYR A 238 -1.58 2.23 12.13
CA TYR A 238 -1.57 1.16 11.11
C TYR A 238 -0.17 0.71 10.70
N ASN A 239 0.87 1.38 11.19
CA ASN A 239 2.26 0.99 10.93
C ASN A 239 2.59 -0.35 11.60
N LEU A 240 3.50 -1.12 10.98
CA LEU A 240 4.03 -2.32 11.62
C LEU A 240 5.02 -1.93 12.73
N GLY A 241 4.80 -2.47 13.92
CA GLY A 241 5.59 -2.23 15.13
C GLY A 241 6.49 -3.41 15.50
N LEU A 242 7.28 -3.22 16.57
CA LEU A 242 8.20 -4.25 17.08
C LEU A 242 7.47 -5.51 17.56
N GLU A 243 6.23 -5.36 18.03
CA GLU A 243 5.36 -6.48 18.41
C GLU A 243 5.04 -7.39 17.21
N ASP A 244 4.94 -6.82 16.00
CA ASP A 244 4.68 -7.59 14.76
C ASP A 244 5.92 -8.38 14.35
N ILE A 245 7.12 -7.80 14.48
CA ILE A 245 8.37 -8.56 14.39
C ILE A 245 8.34 -9.72 15.38
N ILE A 246 8.05 -9.49 16.65
CA ILE A 246 8.06 -10.54 17.67
C ILE A 246 7.05 -11.65 17.37
N LYS A 247 5.87 -11.33 16.83
CA LYS A 247 4.87 -12.34 16.40
C LYS A 247 5.39 -13.19 15.24
N VAL A 248 6.01 -12.55 14.25
CA VAL A 248 6.61 -13.21 13.10
C VAL A 248 7.82 -14.05 13.55
N THR A 249 8.62 -13.56 14.51
CA THR A 249 9.93 -14.13 14.88
C THR A 249 9.92 -15.13 16.02
N LYS A 250 8.86 -15.17 16.85
CA LYS A 250 8.72 -16.16 17.92
C LYS A 250 8.44 -17.59 17.44
N LYS A 251 7.96 -17.79 16.21
CA LYS A 251 7.45 -19.09 15.77
C LYS A 251 8.50 -20.01 15.13
N ASN A 252 9.54 -19.47 14.48
CA ASN A 252 10.55 -20.28 13.78
C ASN A 252 11.97 -19.90 14.26
N GLY A 253 12.74 -20.86 14.79
CA GLY A 253 14.07 -20.64 15.38
C GLY A 253 15.11 -19.97 14.45
N MET A 254 14.88 -19.94 13.13
CA MET A 254 15.74 -19.24 12.15
C MET A 254 15.33 -17.77 11.88
N LEU A 255 14.18 -17.31 12.34
CA LEU A 255 13.81 -15.89 12.22
C LEU A 255 14.55 -15.00 13.23
N GLN A 256 15.27 -15.60 14.18
CA GLN A 256 16.16 -14.88 15.09
C GLN A 256 17.30 -14.20 14.33
N GLU A 257 17.95 -14.90 13.38
CA GLU A 257 19.00 -14.34 12.53
C GLU A 257 18.46 -13.19 11.67
N TYR A 258 17.26 -13.36 11.12
CA TYR A 258 16.58 -12.33 10.36
C TYR A 258 16.19 -11.12 11.23
N THR A 259 15.75 -11.37 12.48
CA THR A 259 15.49 -10.32 13.48
C THR A 259 16.75 -9.58 13.86
N ASP A 260 17.84 -10.31 14.06
CA ASP A 260 19.14 -9.76 14.43
C ASP A 260 19.71 -8.95 13.27
N ALA A 261 19.54 -9.40 12.03
CA ALA A 261 19.90 -8.65 10.83
C ALA A 261 19.01 -7.40 10.61
N ILE A 262 17.70 -7.46 10.89
CA ILE A 262 16.84 -6.26 10.93
C ILE A 262 17.31 -5.32 12.04
N ARG A 263 17.57 -5.82 13.26
CA ARG A 263 18.05 -4.99 14.38
C ARG A 263 19.39 -4.35 14.06
N ASP A 264 20.31 -5.09 13.44
CA ASP A 264 21.62 -4.61 13.03
C ASP A 264 21.50 -3.58 11.89
N GLY A 265 20.63 -3.83 10.90
CA GLY A 265 20.30 -2.89 9.83
C GLY A 265 19.69 -1.59 10.37
N ILE A 266 18.79 -1.68 11.36
CA ILE A 266 18.23 -0.54 12.08
C ILE A 266 19.31 0.21 12.87
N ALA A 267 20.20 -0.51 13.56
CA ALA A 267 21.26 0.09 14.37
C ALA A 267 22.34 0.78 13.51
N LYS A 268 22.64 0.24 12.33
CA LYS A 268 23.72 0.71 11.44
C LYS A 268 23.25 1.63 10.32
N GLY A 269 21.95 1.74 10.06
CA GLY A 269 21.38 2.59 9.01
C GLY A 269 21.78 2.20 7.58
N ARG A 270 21.95 0.90 7.31
CA ARG A 270 22.50 0.36 6.05
C ARG A 270 21.56 -0.61 5.34
N LYS A 271 21.94 -0.96 4.11
CA LYS A 271 21.44 -2.06 3.27
C LYS A 271 21.29 -3.35 4.10
N LEU A 272 20.22 -4.10 3.89
CA LEU A 272 20.05 -5.41 4.50
C LEU A 272 20.78 -6.43 3.64
N ASP A 273 22.09 -6.58 3.85
CA ASP A 273 22.95 -7.42 3.02
C ASP A 273 22.44 -8.87 3.00
N GLY A 274 22.01 -9.33 1.82
CA GLY A 274 21.53 -10.69 1.60
C GLY A 274 20.11 -11.00 2.10
N LEU A 275 19.37 -10.05 2.68
CA LEU A 275 18.00 -10.31 3.15
C LEU A 275 16.97 -10.14 2.02
N HIS A 276 16.02 -11.07 1.95
CA HIS A 276 14.83 -11.06 1.11
C HIS A 276 13.59 -10.75 1.96
N PRO A 277 12.48 -10.19 1.45
CA PRO A 277 11.28 -9.97 2.25
C PRO A 277 10.74 -11.27 2.88
N VAL A 278 10.17 -11.18 4.09
CA VAL A 278 9.50 -12.30 4.78
C VAL A 278 8.00 -12.34 4.51
N THR A 279 7.42 -11.22 4.09
CA THR A 279 6.03 -11.10 3.67
C THR A 279 6.00 -10.54 2.25
N ILE A 280 5.41 -11.28 1.31
CA ILE A 280 5.34 -10.87 -0.10
C ILE A 280 3.88 -10.75 -0.51
N HIS A 281 3.48 -9.59 -1.04
CA HIS A 281 2.14 -9.39 -1.59
C HIS A 281 2.23 -9.35 -3.12
N LEU A 282 1.43 -10.16 -3.79
CA LEU A 282 1.35 -10.22 -5.24
C LEU A 282 0.01 -9.65 -5.72
N SER A 283 0.08 -8.64 -6.59
CA SER A 283 -1.07 -8.06 -7.28
C SER A 283 -0.74 -7.90 -8.77
N LYS A 284 -0.61 -9.05 -9.45
CA LYS A 284 -0.27 -9.16 -10.88
C LYS A 284 -1.48 -9.55 -11.70
N ASP A 285 -1.61 -8.98 -12.89
CA ASP A 285 -2.62 -9.27 -13.91
C ASP A 285 -4.00 -9.44 -13.26
N ALA A 286 -4.49 -8.38 -12.61
CA ALA A 286 -5.46 -8.51 -11.52
C ALA A 286 -6.91 -8.12 -11.90
N PRO A 287 -7.65 -8.94 -12.70
CA PRO A 287 -9.02 -8.66 -13.07
C PRO A 287 -9.95 -8.77 -11.88
N CYS A 288 -11.14 -8.19 -12.02
CA CYS A 288 -12.24 -8.40 -11.09
C CYS A 288 -13.52 -8.78 -11.87
N ASN A 289 -14.30 -9.70 -11.31
CA ASN A 289 -15.64 -10.04 -11.80
C ASN A 289 -16.71 -9.00 -11.42
N LEU A 290 -16.37 -8.05 -10.54
CA LEU A 290 -17.28 -7.00 -10.08
C LEU A 290 -16.88 -5.62 -10.62
N ARG A 291 -17.81 -4.66 -10.52
CA ARG A 291 -17.63 -3.24 -10.88
C ARG A 291 -18.14 -2.34 -9.76
N CYS A 292 -17.60 -2.52 -8.56
CA CYS A 292 -18.03 -1.80 -7.36
C CYS A 292 -18.04 -0.28 -7.58
N THR A 293 -19.03 0.42 -7.02
CA THR A 293 -19.21 1.87 -7.22
C THR A 293 -18.14 2.72 -6.55
N PHE A 294 -17.43 2.15 -5.57
CA PHE A 294 -16.40 2.79 -4.75
C PHE A 294 -15.00 2.16 -4.91
N CYS A 295 -14.80 1.35 -5.95
CA CYS A 295 -13.50 0.76 -6.26
C CYS A 295 -12.83 1.58 -7.37
N GLU A 296 -11.56 1.93 -7.16
CA GLU A 296 -10.67 2.44 -8.21
C GLU A 296 -10.42 1.25 -9.16
N GLY A 297 -11.22 1.18 -10.24
CA GLY A 297 -11.50 -0.05 -10.98
C GLY A 297 -10.29 -0.93 -11.33
N ALA A 298 -10.48 -2.24 -11.24
CA ALA A 298 -9.50 -3.21 -11.73
C ALA A 298 -9.35 -3.08 -13.27
N PRO A 299 -8.12 -3.19 -13.81
CA PRO A 299 -7.90 -3.26 -15.25
C PRO A 299 -8.69 -4.44 -15.87
N PRO A 300 -8.96 -4.41 -17.19
CA PRO A 300 -9.57 -5.54 -17.89
C PRO A 300 -8.75 -6.81 -17.70
N ALA A 301 -9.40 -7.96 -17.88
CA ALA A 301 -8.75 -9.25 -17.64
C ALA A 301 -7.56 -9.53 -18.56
N PRO A 302 -6.51 -10.21 -18.05
CA PRO A 302 -5.38 -10.60 -18.85
C PRO A 302 -5.87 -11.43 -20.05
N GLN A 303 -5.33 -11.12 -21.23
CA GLN A 303 -5.69 -11.80 -22.47
C GLN A 303 -5.08 -13.21 -22.57
N ASP A 304 -4.09 -13.53 -21.72
CA ASP A 304 -3.38 -14.81 -21.70
C ASP A 304 -3.23 -15.37 -20.27
N ALA A 305 -3.93 -16.48 -20.01
CA ALA A 305 -3.89 -17.16 -18.71
C ALA A 305 -2.56 -17.90 -18.46
N ASP A 306 -1.87 -18.34 -19.51
CA ASP A 306 -0.63 -19.12 -19.38
C ASP A 306 0.52 -18.20 -18.93
N SER A 307 0.60 -16.99 -19.51
CA SER A 307 1.53 -15.94 -19.06
C SER A 307 1.28 -15.52 -17.59
N ALA A 308 0.01 -15.35 -17.21
CA ALA A 308 -0.36 -15.01 -15.83
C ALA A 308 -0.01 -16.14 -14.85
N GLU A 309 -0.23 -17.41 -15.21
CA GLU A 309 0.18 -18.55 -14.38
C GLU A 309 1.71 -18.61 -14.19
N ALA A 310 2.46 -18.43 -15.29
CA ALA A 310 3.93 -18.43 -15.27
C ALA A 310 4.47 -17.37 -14.29
N SER A 311 3.84 -16.20 -14.23
CA SER A 311 4.17 -15.13 -13.30
C SER A 311 4.09 -15.53 -11.82
N PHE A 312 3.09 -16.33 -11.43
CA PHE A 312 2.98 -16.84 -10.06
C PHE A 312 4.01 -17.95 -9.80
N ARG A 313 4.19 -18.87 -10.76
CA ARG A 313 5.19 -19.94 -10.67
C ARG A 313 6.62 -19.43 -10.49
N MET A 314 6.98 -18.35 -11.17
CA MET A 314 8.30 -17.73 -11.06
C MET A 314 8.63 -17.38 -9.59
N LEU A 315 7.71 -16.70 -8.88
CA LEU A 315 7.95 -16.36 -7.48
C LEU A 315 8.06 -17.61 -6.61
N PHE A 316 7.18 -18.59 -6.79
CA PHE A 316 7.20 -19.80 -5.97
C PHE A 316 8.48 -20.62 -6.18
N ASN A 317 8.96 -20.76 -7.42
CA ASN A 317 10.26 -21.38 -7.70
C ASN A 317 11.42 -20.60 -7.05
N THR A 318 11.33 -19.27 -7.02
CA THR A 318 12.27 -18.41 -6.29
C THR A 318 12.22 -18.65 -4.79
N MET A 319 11.03 -18.83 -4.20
CA MET A 319 10.87 -19.18 -2.78
C MET A 319 11.38 -20.59 -2.46
N ASP A 320 11.15 -21.56 -3.35
CA ASP A 320 11.72 -22.92 -3.23
C ASP A 320 13.25 -22.87 -3.18
N THR A 321 13.86 -21.97 -3.95
CA THR A 321 15.32 -21.76 -3.96
C THR A 321 15.81 -21.06 -2.69
N ILE A 322 15.04 -20.10 -2.16
CA ILE A 322 15.39 -19.36 -0.93
C ILE A 322 15.20 -20.22 0.32
N GLY A 323 14.21 -21.11 0.33
CA GLY A 323 13.77 -21.88 1.49
C GLY A 323 12.54 -21.25 2.15
N TRP A 324 11.45 -22.03 2.23
CA TRP A 324 10.17 -21.60 2.82
C TRP A 324 10.23 -21.34 4.33
N ASP A 325 11.23 -21.88 5.02
CA ASP A 325 11.54 -21.62 6.43
C ASP A 325 11.83 -20.13 6.73
N ARG A 326 12.15 -19.35 5.69
CA ARG A 326 12.45 -17.91 5.77
C ARG A 326 11.29 -17.03 5.32
N VAL A 327 10.18 -17.62 4.89
CA VAL A 327 9.00 -16.91 4.40
C VAL A 327 7.89 -17.04 5.44
N ASN A 328 7.33 -15.91 5.87
CA ASN A 328 6.21 -15.88 6.81
C ASN A 328 4.87 -15.91 6.09
N GLU A 329 4.71 -15.12 5.03
CA GLU A 329 3.43 -14.96 4.34
C GLU A 329 3.58 -14.65 2.85
N ILE A 330 2.74 -15.30 2.04
CA ILE A 330 2.47 -14.92 0.64
C ILE A 330 1.02 -14.46 0.54
N TYR A 331 0.82 -13.20 0.15
CA TYR A 331 -0.49 -12.56 0.07
C TYR A 331 -0.91 -12.29 -1.39
N PHE A 332 -1.99 -12.90 -1.85
CA PHE A 332 -2.57 -12.62 -3.17
C PHE A 332 -3.62 -11.51 -3.11
N ALA A 333 -3.40 -10.42 -3.84
CA ALA A 333 -4.23 -9.21 -3.87
C ALA A 333 -4.55 -8.77 -5.32
N GLY A 334 -5.26 -7.64 -5.44
CA GLY A 334 -5.58 -7.00 -6.72
C GLY A 334 -7.08 -6.87 -6.92
N GLY A 335 -7.60 -7.20 -8.10
CA GLY A 335 -9.03 -7.26 -8.39
C GLY A 335 -9.76 -8.32 -7.57
N GLU A 336 -10.16 -9.43 -8.19
CA GLU A 336 -10.64 -10.62 -7.50
C GLU A 336 -9.67 -11.78 -7.77
N PRO A 337 -8.86 -12.20 -6.78
CA PRO A 337 -7.87 -13.27 -6.96
C PRO A 337 -8.48 -14.55 -7.55
N PHE A 338 -9.67 -14.95 -7.09
CA PHE A 338 -10.37 -16.15 -7.57
C PHE A 338 -11.00 -16.00 -8.97
N PHE A 339 -10.97 -14.80 -9.55
CA PHE A 339 -11.36 -14.54 -10.93
C PHE A 339 -10.16 -14.50 -11.89
N ASN A 340 -8.93 -14.41 -11.36
CA ASN A 340 -7.73 -14.46 -12.18
C ASN A 340 -7.51 -15.91 -12.67
N PRO A 341 -7.56 -16.17 -13.99
CA PRO A 341 -7.43 -17.52 -14.53
C PRO A 341 -6.01 -18.09 -14.33
N GLY A 342 -4.96 -17.27 -14.43
CA GLY A 342 -3.59 -17.69 -14.20
C GLY A 342 -3.33 -18.07 -12.74
N LEU A 343 -3.82 -17.25 -11.79
CA LEU A 343 -3.76 -17.58 -10.37
C LEU A 343 -4.56 -18.85 -10.06
N THR A 344 -5.77 -18.99 -10.62
CA THR A 344 -6.61 -20.18 -10.40
C THR A 344 -5.92 -21.45 -10.86
N ARG A 345 -5.28 -21.47 -12.04
CA ARG A 345 -4.52 -22.64 -12.52
C ARG A 345 -3.32 -22.92 -11.61
N PHE A 346 -2.61 -21.88 -11.20
CA PHE A 346 -1.49 -22.01 -10.27
C PHE A 346 -1.93 -22.62 -8.93
N LEU A 347 -2.99 -22.09 -8.31
CA LEU A 347 -3.53 -22.62 -7.05
C LEU A 347 -3.82 -24.11 -7.16
N ASN A 348 -4.53 -24.54 -8.20
CA ASN A 348 -4.96 -25.93 -8.37
C ASN A 348 -3.83 -26.92 -8.73
N SER A 349 -2.65 -26.42 -9.12
CA SER A 349 -1.54 -27.26 -9.59
C SER A 349 -0.33 -27.26 -8.66
N TYR A 350 -0.24 -26.29 -7.74
CA TYR A 350 0.83 -26.23 -6.75
C TYR A 350 0.57 -27.17 -5.57
N ASP A 351 1.61 -27.80 -5.04
CA ASP A 351 1.52 -28.67 -3.86
C ASP A 351 1.68 -27.89 -2.55
N TRP A 352 0.54 -27.52 -1.96
CA TRP A 352 0.45 -26.75 -0.72
C TRP A 352 0.83 -27.54 0.54
N SER A 353 0.90 -28.87 0.47
CA SER A 353 1.19 -29.71 1.64
C SER A 353 2.62 -29.54 2.17
N SER A 354 3.49 -28.96 1.36
CA SER A 354 4.88 -28.61 1.70
C SER A 354 5.02 -27.29 2.47
N LEU A 355 3.97 -26.46 2.53
CA LEU A 355 4.03 -25.08 3.04
C LEU A 355 3.42 -24.90 4.43
N ASN A 356 3.51 -25.91 5.29
CA ASN A 356 2.77 -25.95 6.56
C ASN A 356 3.10 -24.79 7.53
N GLU A 357 4.24 -24.12 7.39
CA GLU A 357 4.63 -22.98 8.23
C GLU A 357 4.39 -21.60 7.61
N VAL A 358 4.05 -21.55 6.32
CA VAL A 358 3.86 -20.32 5.56
C VAL A 358 2.38 -19.95 5.54
N SER A 359 2.06 -18.72 5.91
CA SER A 359 0.69 -18.19 5.78
C SER A 359 0.40 -17.92 4.30
N ILE A 360 -0.59 -18.60 3.73
CA ILE A 360 -1.14 -18.22 2.43
C ILE A 360 -2.31 -17.28 2.67
N ALA A 361 -2.22 -16.07 2.15
CA ALA A 361 -3.15 -15.00 2.45
C ALA A 361 -3.84 -14.46 1.20
N THR A 362 -5.10 -14.01 1.31
CA THR A 362 -5.78 -13.34 0.21
C THR A 362 -6.90 -12.40 0.66
N VAL A 363 -7.35 -11.53 -0.24
CA VAL A 363 -8.59 -10.76 -0.12
C VAL A 363 -9.56 -11.19 -1.21
N SER A 364 -10.84 -11.34 -0.88
CA SER A 364 -11.86 -11.73 -1.85
C SER A 364 -13.19 -11.01 -1.61
N ASN A 365 -13.93 -10.77 -2.69
CA ASN A 365 -15.34 -10.37 -2.66
C ASN A 365 -16.30 -11.54 -2.36
N ALA A 366 -15.76 -12.73 -2.11
CA ALA A 366 -16.45 -13.95 -1.71
C ALA A 366 -17.38 -14.59 -2.76
N THR A 367 -17.58 -13.99 -3.94
CA THR A 367 -18.56 -14.50 -4.92
C THR A 367 -18.18 -15.84 -5.57
N LEU A 368 -16.88 -16.12 -5.67
CA LEU A 368 -16.33 -17.29 -6.37
C LEU A 368 -15.79 -18.40 -5.45
N LEU A 369 -15.84 -18.23 -4.12
CA LEU A 369 -15.21 -19.16 -3.16
C LEU A 369 -15.63 -20.63 -3.33
N HIS A 370 -16.90 -20.87 -3.64
CA HIS A 370 -17.43 -22.21 -3.92
C HIS A 370 -16.69 -22.99 -5.01
N GLN A 371 -15.93 -22.33 -5.89
CA GLN A 371 -15.15 -22.96 -6.94
C GLN A 371 -13.75 -23.38 -6.48
N HIS A 372 -13.31 -22.90 -5.31
CA HIS A 372 -11.92 -23.01 -4.85
C HIS A 372 -11.78 -23.68 -3.48
N PHE A 373 -12.88 -24.06 -2.81
CA PHE A 373 -12.78 -24.67 -1.48
C PHE A 373 -11.91 -25.93 -1.44
N ASP A 374 -11.91 -26.75 -2.49
CA ASP A 374 -11.14 -27.99 -2.50
C ASP A 374 -9.64 -27.73 -2.48
N VAL A 375 -9.15 -26.80 -3.30
CA VAL A 375 -7.74 -26.39 -3.27
C VAL A 375 -7.41 -25.64 -1.99
N LEU A 376 -8.27 -24.73 -1.53
CA LEU A 376 -8.01 -23.99 -0.29
C LEU A 376 -7.86 -24.94 0.91
N LYS A 377 -8.70 -25.97 1.02
CA LYS A 377 -8.61 -27.01 2.06
C LYS A 377 -7.29 -27.75 2.09
N THR A 378 -6.46 -27.71 1.05
CA THR A 378 -5.12 -28.30 1.06
C THR A 378 -4.09 -27.44 1.82
N MET A 379 -4.40 -26.17 2.07
CA MET A 379 -3.55 -25.25 2.82
C MET A 379 -3.77 -25.42 4.33
N ASP A 380 -2.70 -25.61 5.09
CA ASP A 380 -2.79 -25.70 6.55
C ASP A 380 -2.99 -24.32 7.20
N ARG A 381 -2.14 -23.36 6.83
CA ARG A 381 -2.19 -21.98 7.33
C ARG A 381 -2.71 -21.04 6.24
N PHE A 382 -3.94 -20.57 6.42
CA PHE A 382 -4.62 -19.74 5.43
C PHE A 382 -5.27 -18.52 6.09
N TYR A 383 -5.02 -17.33 5.54
CA TYR A 383 -5.69 -16.09 5.93
C TYR A 383 -6.54 -15.58 4.78
N ILE A 384 -7.82 -15.32 5.02
CA ILE A 384 -8.68 -14.68 4.03
C ILE A 384 -9.45 -13.51 4.63
N ARG A 385 -9.35 -12.37 3.94
CA ARG A 385 -10.15 -11.19 4.22
C ARG A 385 -11.29 -11.08 3.22
N LEU A 386 -12.53 -11.10 3.70
CA LEU A 386 -13.75 -11.02 2.91
C LEU A 386 -14.24 -9.58 2.85
N SER A 387 -14.37 -9.05 1.64
CA SER A 387 -14.82 -7.68 1.43
C SER A 387 -16.36 -7.61 1.43
N LEU A 388 -16.95 -7.30 2.60
CA LEU A 388 -18.39 -7.24 2.81
C LEU A 388 -18.78 -5.91 3.48
N ASP A 389 -19.61 -5.11 2.81
CA ASP A 389 -19.94 -3.75 3.28
C ASP A 389 -21.44 -3.54 3.56
N ALA A 390 -22.29 -4.47 3.14
CA ALA A 390 -23.75 -4.41 3.30
C ALA A 390 -24.33 -5.81 3.10
N THR A 391 -25.65 -5.94 3.24
CA THR A 391 -26.40 -7.16 2.88
C THR A 391 -27.46 -6.89 1.80
N GLY A 392 -28.06 -7.96 1.27
CA GLY A 392 -29.23 -7.89 0.39
C GLY A 392 -29.03 -7.06 -0.88
N GLU A 393 -30.04 -6.25 -1.23
CA GLU A 393 -30.04 -5.42 -2.44
C GLU A 393 -28.98 -4.31 -2.40
N THR A 394 -28.72 -3.74 -1.22
CA THR A 394 -27.69 -2.70 -1.05
C THR A 394 -26.32 -3.24 -1.40
N TYR A 395 -25.97 -4.46 -0.95
CA TYR A 395 -24.73 -5.11 -1.35
C TYR A 395 -24.62 -5.24 -2.88
N ALA A 396 -25.67 -5.70 -3.55
CA ALA A 396 -25.66 -5.90 -5.00
C ALA A 396 -25.58 -4.58 -5.79
N LYS A 397 -26.21 -3.50 -5.30
CA LYS A 397 -26.12 -2.15 -5.88
C LYS A 397 -24.71 -1.59 -5.80
N LEU A 398 -24.10 -1.72 -4.62
CA LEU A 398 -22.78 -1.21 -4.31
C LEU A 398 -21.68 -2.02 -5.01
N ARG A 399 -21.77 -3.35 -4.96
CA ARG A 399 -20.86 -4.31 -5.59
C ARG A 399 -21.47 -4.89 -6.86
N ARG A 400 -21.63 -4.02 -7.87
CA ARG A 400 -22.29 -4.36 -9.14
C ARG A 400 -21.72 -5.63 -9.77
N GLY A 401 -22.63 -6.55 -10.10
CA GLY A 401 -22.34 -7.89 -10.61
C GLY A 401 -22.41 -8.99 -9.53
N ALA A 402 -22.52 -8.65 -8.25
CA ALA A 402 -22.60 -9.62 -7.18
C ALA A 402 -24.03 -10.07 -6.88
N SER A 403 -24.16 -11.27 -6.30
CA SER A 403 -25.40 -11.79 -5.72
C SER A 403 -25.19 -12.03 -4.23
N TRP A 404 -25.94 -11.31 -3.38
CA TRP A 404 -25.84 -11.48 -1.93
C TRP A 404 -26.11 -12.93 -1.51
N ASN A 405 -27.14 -13.57 -2.05
CA ASN A 405 -27.46 -14.97 -1.74
C ASN A 405 -26.29 -15.92 -2.05
N ARG A 406 -25.55 -15.67 -3.13
CA ARG A 406 -24.33 -16.44 -3.45
C ARG A 406 -23.24 -16.18 -2.42
N VAL A 407 -23.00 -14.93 -2.08
CA VAL A 407 -21.99 -14.54 -1.07
C VAL A 407 -22.34 -15.15 0.28
N GLU A 408 -23.58 -15.02 0.74
CA GLU A 408 -24.07 -15.59 1.99
C GLU A 408 -23.85 -17.11 2.05
N LYS A 409 -24.22 -17.83 0.98
CA LYS A 409 -23.97 -19.28 0.90
C LYS A 409 -22.49 -19.61 1.04
N ASN A 410 -21.63 -18.87 0.31
CA ASN A 410 -20.20 -19.12 0.31
C ASN A 410 -19.56 -18.83 1.68
N ILE A 411 -19.94 -17.75 2.37
CA ILE A 411 -19.38 -17.41 3.68
C ILE A 411 -19.85 -18.37 4.79
N ARG A 412 -21.08 -18.89 4.69
CA ARG A 412 -21.58 -19.95 5.59
C ARG A 412 -20.81 -21.25 5.38
N GLU A 413 -20.57 -21.65 4.13
CA GLU A 413 -19.76 -22.83 3.83
C GLU A 413 -18.31 -22.67 4.30
N LEU A 414 -17.73 -21.48 4.10
CA LEU A 414 -16.39 -21.15 4.62
C LEU A 414 -16.33 -21.24 6.16
N SER A 415 -17.38 -20.81 6.87
CA SER A 415 -17.47 -20.94 8.33
C SER A 415 -17.45 -22.41 8.77
N GLU A 416 -18.20 -23.29 8.10
CA GLU A 416 -18.16 -24.73 8.39
C GLU A 416 -16.77 -25.34 8.10
N ILE A 417 -16.11 -24.92 7.01
CA ILE A 417 -14.75 -25.37 6.70
C ILE A 417 -13.77 -24.90 7.78
N LYS A 418 -13.84 -23.63 8.20
CA LYS A 418 -12.96 -23.05 9.24
C LYS A 418 -12.99 -23.87 10.53
N LYS A 419 -14.15 -24.40 10.95
CA LYS A 419 -14.26 -25.25 12.15
C LYS A 419 -13.36 -26.50 12.09
N THR A 420 -13.07 -26.99 10.89
CA THR A 420 -12.15 -28.13 10.66
C THR A 420 -10.70 -27.72 10.44
N LYS A 421 -10.42 -26.41 10.42
CA LYS A 421 -9.14 -25.80 10.05
C LYS A 421 -8.70 -24.80 11.13
N PRO A 422 -8.12 -25.27 12.26
CA PRO A 422 -7.79 -24.41 13.41
C PRO A 422 -6.73 -23.34 13.11
N ASN A 423 -5.91 -23.55 12.08
CA ASN A 423 -4.87 -22.63 11.63
C ASN A 423 -5.35 -21.62 10.58
N TRP A 424 -6.66 -21.60 10.26
CA TRP A 424 -7.25 -20.63 9.36
C TRP A 424 -7.74 -19.40 10.09
N THR A 425 -7.46 -18.23 9.53
CA THR A 425 -7.99 -16.95 9.98
C THR A 425 -8.88 -16.39 8.89
N VAL A 426 -10.13 -16.07 9.24
CA VAL A 426 -11.11 -15.49 8.32
C VAL A 426 -11.58 -14.18 8.94
N GLU A 427 -11.51 -13.10 8.18
CA GLU A 427 -11.87 -11.76 8.62
C GLU A 427 -12.89 -11.15 7.66
N ILE A 428 -13.96 -10.56 8.18
CA ILE A 428 -14.82 -9.65 7.42
C ILE A 428 -14.22 -8.25 7.47
N HIS A 429 -14.01 -7.66 6.30
CA HIS A 429 -13.57 -6.28 6.13
C HIS A 429 -14.65 -5.43 5.47
N SER A 430 -15.07 -4.37 6.16
CA SER A 430 -16.07 -3.43 5.68
C SER A 430 -15.50 -2.04 5.41
N ILE A 431 -15.98 -1.40 4.35
CA ILE A 431 -15.73 0.02 4.06
C ILE A 431 -16.91 0.85 4.54
N LEU A 432 -16.64 1.79 5.45
CA LEU A 432 -17.62 2.72 5.98
C LEU A 432 -17.77 3.93 5.04
N MET A 433 -18.97 4.11 4.53
CA MET A 433 -19.43 5.19 3.65
C MET A 433 -20.92 5.45 3.87
N LYS A 434 -21.49 6.49 3.25
CA LYS A 434 -22.90 6.88 3.43
C LYS A 434 -23.85 5.67 3.34
N SER A 435 -23.73 4.90 2.26
CA SER A 435 -24.64 3.77 2.00
C SER A 435 -24.39 2.53 2.87
N THR A 436 -23.27 2.46 3.59
CA THR A 436 -22.89 1.27 4.41
C THR A 436 -22.98 1.53 5.91
N VAL A 437 -23.07 2.79 6.34
CA VAL A 437 -23.33 3.13 7.75
C VAL A 437 -24.51 2.34 8.34
N PRO A 438 -25.67 2.19 7.67
CA PRO A 438 -26.79 1.44 8.24
C PRO A 438 -26.53 -0.06 8.45
N PHE A 439 -25.47 -0.60 7.86
CA PHE A 439 -25.14 -2.04 7.89
C PHE A 439 -23.99 -2.36 8.85
N ILE A 440 -23.30 -1.36 9.41
CA ILE A 440 -22.05 -1.61 10.14
C ILE A 440 -22.26 -2.51 11.38
N LYS A 441 -23.34 -2.30 12.13
CA LYS A 441 -23.69 -3.15 13.27
C LYS A 441 -24.12 -4.57 12.88
N GLU A 442 -24.70 -4.71 11.69
CA GLU A 442 -25.06 -6.02 11.11
C GLU A 442 -23.80 -6.76 10.66
N MET A 443 -22.83 -6.07 10.05
CA MET A 443 -21.55 -6.69 9.66
C MET A 443 -20.78 -7.24 10.87
N VAL A 444 -20.76 -6.49 11.98
CA VAL A 444 -20.20 -6.96 13.25
C VAL A 444 -20.92 -8.23 13.76
N GLN A 445 -22.24 -8.27 13.63
CA GLN A 445 -23.05 -9.44 14.02
C GLN A 445 -22.74 -10.65 13.14
N ILE A 446 -22.72 -10.47 11.82
CA ILE A 446 -22.44 -11.55 10.87
C ILE A 446 -21.03 -12.12 11.10
N ALA A 447 -20.03 -11.26 11.37
CA ALA A 447 -18.69 -11.72 11.70
C ALA A 447 -18.71 -12.62 12.94
N HIS A 448 -19.39 -12.19 14.01
CA HIS A 448 -19.53 -12.99 15.23
C HIS A 448 -20.26 -14.32 14.99
N ASP A 449 -21.40 -14.29 14.32
CA ASP A 449 -22.25 -15.48 14.09
C ASP A 449 -21.53 -16.56 13.25
N LEU A 450 -20.60 -16.14 12.39
CA LEU A 450 -19.80 -17.03 11.54
C LEU A 450 -18.45 -17.42 12.17
N ASP A 451 -18.17 -16.98 13.40
CA ASP A 451 -16.87 -17.11 14.05
C ASP A 451 -15.74 -16.51 13.19
N PHE A 452 -15.93 -15.30 12.64
CA PHE A 452 -14.91 -14.58 11.87
C PHE A 452 -14.43 -13.35 12.65
N ASP A 453 -13.20 -12.91 12.38
CA ASP A 453 -12.70 -11.62 12.82
C ASP A 453 -13.41 -10.48 12.07
N PHE A 454 -13.36 -9.28 12.62
CA PHE A 454 -13.96 -8.10 12.00
C PHE A 454 -13.01 -6.92 11.95
N SER A 455 -12.99 -6.23 10.82
CA SER A 455 -12.28 -4.97 10.66
C SER A 455 -13.07 -4.01 9.76
N VAL A 456 -12.83 -2.71 9.94
CA VAL A 456 -13.51 -1.65 9.19
C VAL A 456 -12.54 -0.53 8.85
N ASN A 457 -12.72 0.09 7.68
CA ASN A 457 -11.98 1.28 7.26
C ASN A 457 -12.92 2.35 6.71
N SER A 458 -12.48 3.61 6.67
CA SER A 458 -13.19 4.65 5.91
C SER A 458 -13.06 4.42 4.40
N ILE A 459 -14.07 4.82 3.63
CA ILE A 459 -13.91 5.05 2.19
C ILE A 459 -12.80 6.07 1.94
N ARG A 460 -12.10 5.94 0.82
CA ARG A 460 -11.00 6.81 0.40
C ARG A 460 -11.32 7.40 -0.97
N GLY A 461 -10.84 8.60 -1.26
CA GLY A 461 -10.98 9.21 -2.59
C GLY A 461 -12.22 10.09 -2.77
N ASN A 462 -12.38 10.61 -3.99
CA ASN A 462 -13.36 11.65 -4.33
C ASN A 462 -14.73 11.08 -4.70
N TYR A 463 -15.36 10.40 -3.74
CA TYR A 463 -16.71 9.88 -3.88
C TYR A 463 -17.73 10.85 -3.30
N LEU A 464 -18.14 11.84 -4.10
CA LEU A 464 -19.00 12.96 -3.68
C LEU A 464 -20.32 12.51 -3.03
N ASP A 465 -20.89 11.37 -3.44
CA ASP A 465 -22.16 10.88 -2.91
C ASP A 465 -22.02 9.92 -1.71
N GLU A 466 -20.80 9.45 -1.42
CA GLU A 466 -20.56 8.37 -0.46
C GLU A 466 -19.58 8.74 0.66
N ASN A 467 -18.67 9.68 0.42
CA ASN A 467 -17.58 9.99 1.35
C ASN A 467 -18.01 10.95 2.48
N ILE A 468 -18.69 10.38 3.46
CA ILE A 468 -19.16 11.05 4.70
C ILE A 468 -18.04 11.69 5.55
N PHE A 469 -16.78 11.40 5.25
CA PHE A 469 -15.65 11.97 5.98
C PHE A 469 -15.11 13.25 5.34
N PHE A 470 -15.46 13.55 4.10
CA PHE A 470 -15.08 14.77 3.41
C PHE A 470 -16.27 15.72 3.21
N PHE A 471 -17.49 15.19 3.15
CA PHE A 471 -18.69 15.97 2.85
C PHE A 471 -19.69 15.88 4.00
N LYS A 472 -19.76 16.94 4.81
CA LYS A 472 -20.65 17.00 5.98
C LYS A 472 -22.13 16.86 5.62
N ASP A 473 -22.53 17.30 4.43
CA ASP A 473 -23.92 17.28 3.98
C ASP A 473 -24.46 15.83 3.89
N LEU A 474 -23.58 14.86 3.66
CA LEU A 474 -23.95 13.44 3.60
C LEU A 474 -24.32 12.85 4.96
N LEU A 475 -24.01 13.54 6.06
CA LEU A 475 -24.40 13.13 7.42
C LEU A 475 -25.84 13.56 7.76
N GLU A 476 -26.44 14.48 6.99
CA GLU A 476 -27.80 14.95 7.25
C GLU A 476 -28.81 13.83 7.00
N GLY A 477 -29.68 13.58 7.98
CA GLY A 477 -30.68 12.51 7.92
C GLY A 477 -30.11 11.09 8.12
N LEU A 478 -28.79 10.93 8.30
CA LEU A 478 -28.16 9.64 8.55
C LEU A 478 -28.01 9.41 10.07
N ASP A 479 -28.52 8.30 10.59
CA ASP A 479 -28.41 7.94 12.01
C ASP A 479 -27.05 7.33 12.39
N TRP A 480 -25.96 7.93 11.88
CA TRP A 480 -24.62 7.36 11.99
C TRP A 480 -24.15 7.23 13.44
N LYS A 481 -24.58 8.11 14.35
CA LYS A 481 -24.19 8.05 15.76
C LYS A 481 -24.72 6.78 16.43
N ASN A 482 -25.99 6.46 16.22
CA ASN A 482 -26.57 5.25 16.78
C ASN A 482 -25.99 4.00 16.11
N GLU A 483 -25.86 3.99 14.79
CA GLU A 483 -25.31 2.85 14.04
C GLU A 483 -23.88 2.49 14.46
N LEU A 484 -22.98 3.49 14.57
CA LEU A 484 -21.63 3.26 15.06
C LEU A 484 -21.61 2.95 16.57
N GLY A 485 -22.48 3.54 17.37
CA GLY A 485 -22.61 3.23 18.80
C GLY A 485 -22.97 1.76 19.04
N GLU A 486 -24.02 1.28 18.38
CA GLU A 486 -24.42 -0.13 18.44
C GLU A 486 -23.33 -1.07 17.92
N ALA A 487 -22.62 -0.68 16.85
CA ALA A 487 -21.52 -1.48 16.32
C ALA A 487 -20.34 -1.57 17.31
N ILE A 488 -20.01 -0.47 18.00
CA ILE A 488 -18.98 -0.46 19.06
C ILE A 488 -19.40 -1.38 20.21
N ASP A 489 -20.65 -1.28 20.66
CA ASP A 489 -21.16 -2.10 21.77
C ASP A 489 -21.17 -3.59 21.42
N ARG A 490 -21.57 -3.95 20.19
CA ARG A 490 -21.49 -5.34 19.69
C ARG A 490 -20.04 -5.80 19.61
N ALA A 491 -19.17 -5.02 18.97
CA ALA A 491 -17.76 -5.36 18.81
C ALA A 491 -17.07 -5.57 20.17
N GLN A 492 -17.39 -4.74 21.16
CA GLN A 492 -16.85 -4.87 22.52
C GLN A 492 -17.39 -6.12 23.23
N ARG A 493 -18.69 -6.44 23.08
CA ARG A 493 -19.28 -7.68 23.62
C ARG A 493 -18.67 -8.94 23.00
N TYR A 494 -18.32 -8.89 21.71
CA TYR A 494 -17.78 -10.03 20.97
C TYR A 494 -16.25 -10.13 21.02
N GLY A 495 -15.56 -9.17 21.66
CA GLY A 495 -14.10 -9.19 21.81
C GLY A 495 -13.32 -8.72 20.57
N PHE A 496 -13.94 -7.97 19.67
CA PHE A 496 -13.27 -7.39 18.50
C PHE A 496 -12.54 -6.08 18.85
N ASP A 497 -11.52 -6.17 19.72
CA ASP A 497 -10.84 -5.01 20.30
C ASP A 497 -10.29 -4.03 19.25
N THR A 498 -9.66 -4.55 18.19
CA THR A 498 -9.14 -3.70 17.09
C THR A 498 -10.26 -2.96 16.38
N ALA A 499 -11.38 -3.64 16.10
CA ALA A 499 -12.55 -3.00 15.49
C ALA A 499 -13.15 -1.93 16.40
N VAL A 500 -13.22 -2.17 17.72
CA VAL A 500 -13.68 -1.17 18.70
C VAL A 500 -12.84 0.10 18.61
N GLN A 501 -11.50 -0.02 18.56
CA GLN A 501 -10.63 1.15 18.47
C GLN A 501 -10.83 1.89 17.14
N THR A 502 -10.91 1.17 16.03
CA THR A 502 -11.11 1.79 14.72
C THR A 502 -12.47 2.46 14.63
N LEU A 503 -13.56 1.82 15.06
CA LEU A 503 -14.90 2.41 15.10
C LEU A 503 -14.93 3.68 15.94
N LYS A 504 -14.33 3.68 17.16
CA LYS A 504 -14.22 4.88 18.00
C LYS A 504 -13.42 6.01 17.31
N HIS A 505 -12.39 5.68 16.55
CA HIS A 505 -11.63 6.67 15.79
C HIS A 505 -12.45 7.24 14.62
N LEU A 506 -13.17 6.38 13.89
CA LEU A 506 -14.07 6.81 12.81
C LEU A 506 -15.20 7.69 13.35
N THR A 507 -15.83 7.33 14.49
CA THR A 507 -16.85 8.15 15.16
C THR A 507 -16.32 9.55 15.47
N ARG A 508 -15.15 9.66 16.11
CA ARG A 508 -14.53 10.98 16.41
C ARG A 508 -14.24 11.78 15.15
N SER A 509 -13.84 11.11 14.07
CA SER A 509 -13.60 11.77 12.78
C SER A 509 -14.90 12.33 12.17
N LEU A 510 -16.00 11.58 12.27
CA LEU A 510 -17.32 12.04 11.82
C LEU A 510 -17.87 13.17 12.71
N GLU A 511 -17.62 13.15 14.02
CA GLU A 511 -17.94 14.26 14.93
C GLU A 511 -17.22 15.56 14.54
N ALA A 512 -15.93 15.45 14.19
CA ALA A 512 -15.16 16.59 13.68
C ALA A 512 -15.78 17.14 12.38
N VAL A 513 -16.13 16.26 11.43
CA VAL A 513 -16.77 16.68 10.16
C VAL A 513 -18.14 17.32 10.40
N ALA A 514 -18.96 16.73 11.27
CA ALA A 514 -20.29 17.25 11.61
C ALA A 514 -20.25 18.65 12.23
N THR A 515 -19.14 19.03 12.86
CA THR A 515 -18.92 20.37 13.44
C THR A 515 -18.17 21.32 12.50
N GLY A 516 -17.95 20.94 11.24
CA GLY A 516 -17.24 21.75 10.23
C GLY A 516 -15.71 21.62 10.28
N GLY A 517 -15.18 20.73 11.12
CA GLY A 517 -13.77 20.35 11.15
C GLY A 517 -13.39 19.37 10.03
N LYS A 518 -12.11 19.00 9.99
CA LYS A 518 -11.58 17.98 9.07
C LYS A 518 -11.57 16.61 9.75
N ALA A 519 -11.98 15.56 9.04
CA ALA A 519 -11.78 14.20 9.50
C ALA A 519 -10.29 13.88 9.63
N ASP A 520 -9.93 13.15 10.69
CA ASP A 520 -8.59 12.57 10.85
C ASP A 520 -8.53 11.20 10.16
N ILE A 521 -8.93 11.15 8.89
CA ILE A 521 -8.88 9.94 8.07
C ILE A 521 -7.87 10.08 6.94
N GLN A 522 -7.34 8.93 6.51
CA GLN A 522 -6.25 8.87 5.55
C GLN A 522 -6.69 9.26 4.15
N THR A 523 -5.83 10.05 3.48
CA THR A 523 -5.95 10.33 2.06
C THR A 523 -4.77 9.66 1.35
N LEU A 524 -5.03 9.03 0.20
CA LEU A 524 -4.06 8.26 -0.58
C LEU A 524 -3.04 9.15 -1.31
N ALA A 525 -2.82 10.38 -0.82
CA ALA A 525 -1.96 11.34 -1.46
C ALA A 525 -0.49 10.90 -1.40
N CYS A 526 -0.09 10.07 -2.36
CA CYS A 526 1.30 9.99 -2.78
C CYS A 526 1.71 11.42 -3.19
N PRO A 527 2.86 11.93 -2.72
CA PRO A 527 3.37 13.20 -3.21
C PRO A 527 3.65 13.08 -4.72
N ASN A 528 2.70 13.48 -5.55
CA ASN A 528 2.89 13.50 -7.00
C ASN A 528 3.51 14.86 -7.39
N LYS A 529 4.54 14.87 -8.24
CA LYS A 529 5.12 16.08 -8.86
C LYS A 529 4.04 16.98 -9.44
N ARG A 530 2.94 16.41 -9.94
CA ARG A 530 1.77 17.11 -10.47
C ARG A 530 1.12 18.08 -9.47
N LEU A 531 1.18 17.83 -8.16
CA LEU A 531 0.61 18.76 -7.16
C LEU A 531 1.38 20.08 -7.08
N LYS A 532 2.68 20.10 -7.40
CA LYS A 532 3.43 21.36 -7.51
C LYS A 532 2.92 22.18 -8.70
N MET A 533 2.65 21.51 -9.83
CA MET A 533 2.08 22.15 -11.01
C MET A 533 0.69 22.73 -10.71
N PHE A 534 -0.11 22.05 -9.88
CA PHE A 534 -1.41 22.58 -9.44
C PHE A 534 -1.24 23.88 -8.64
N GLY A 535 -0.31 23.91 -7.69
CA GLY A 535 -0.01 25.11 -6.89
C GLY A 535 0.38 26.30 -7.75
N SER A 536 1.31 26.10 -8.71
CA SER A 536 1.71 27.15 -9.65
C SER A 536 0.55 27.62 -10.54
N PHE A 537 -0.26 26.69 -11.05
CA PHE A 537 -1.42 27.00 -11.89
C PHE A 537 -2.47 27.84 -11.15
N PHE A 538 -2.89 27.43 -9.95
CA PHE A 538 -3.89 28.19 -9.19
C PHE A 538 -3.34 29.51 -8.63
N SER A 539 -2.04 29.58 -8.31
CA SER A 539 -1.40 30.84 -7.92
C SER A 539 -1.43 31.87 -9.05
N ALA A 540 -1.27 31.45 -10.30
CA ALA A 540 -1.38 32.32 -11.47
C ALA A 540 -2.82 32.85 -11.69
N LEU A 541 -3.82 32.19 -11.10
CA LEU A 541 -5.23 32.60 -11.15
C LEU A 541 -5.68 33.42 -9.93
N ALA A 542 -4.78 33.78 -9.01
CA ALA A 542 -5.15 34.39 -7.74
C ALA A 542 -5.97 35.69 -7.89
N ASP A 543 -5.69 36.49 -8.92
CA ASP A 543 -6.38 37.75 -9.22
C ASP A 543 -7.54 37.57 -10.22
N THR A 544 -7.77 36.35 -10.72
CA THR A 544 -8.86 36.03 -11.65
C THR A 544 -10.07 35.52 -10.87
N ARG A 545 -11.27 35.96 -11.22
CA ARG A 545 -12.49 35.36 -10.65
C ARG A 545 -12.85 34.11 -11.44
N TYR A 546 -12.76 32.93 -10.84
CA TYR A 546 -13.03 31.68 -11.56
C TYR A 546 -13.92 30.70 -10.80
N ALA A 547 -14.51 29.78 -11.57
CA ALA A 547 -15.18 28.59 -11.05
C ALA A 547 -14.45 27.33 -11.49
N LEU A 548 -14.51 26.27 -10.68
CA LEU A 548 -14.05 24.94 -11.10
C LEU A 548 -15.21 24.15 -11.68
N TRP A 549 -14.95 23.42 -12.78
CA TRP A 549 -15.92 22.54 -13.41
C TRP A 549 -15.41 21.09 -13.44
N GLY A 550 -16.20 20.20 -12.85
CA GLY A 550 -15.82 18.84 -12.50
C GLY A 550 -14.88 18.79 -11.31
N THR A 551 -14.81 17.64 -10.67
CA THR A 551 -13.88 17.31 -9.59
C THR A 551 -13.17 15.99 -9.88
N ASP A 552 -11.99 15.80 -9.29
CA ASP A 552 -11.26 14.53 -9.35
C ASP A 552 -10.45 14.29 -8.06
N HIS A 553 -9.84 13.11 -7.97
CA HIS A 553 -9.02 12.74 -6.81
C HIS A 553 -7.81 13.67 -6.61
N ASN A 554 -7.22 14.21 -7.68
CA ASN A 554 -6.07 15.12 -7.55
C ASN A 554 -6.47 16.48 -6.99
N LEU A 555 -7.63 17.02 -7.41
CA LEU A 555 -8.18 18.26 -6.85
C LEU A 555 -8.51 18.07 -5.37
N LEU A 556 -9.15 16.95 -5.02
CA LEU A 556 -9.42 16.58 -3.63
C LEU A 556 -8.14 16.58 -2.78
N ASP A 557 -7.12 15.85 -3.24
CA ASP A 557 -5.83 15.74 -2.56
C ASP A 557 -5.11 17.10 -2.46
N PHE A 558 -5.31 17.98 -3.45
CA PHE A 558 -4.77 19.32 -3.45
C PHE A 558 -5.48 20.22 -2.42
N LEU A 559 -6.81 20.30 -2.44
CA LEU A 559 -7.59 21.15 -1.51
C LEU A 559 -7.48 20.70 -0.04
N GLN A 560 -7.17 19.44 0.23
CA GLN A 560 -6.84 19.02 1.58
C GLN A 560 -5.60 19.73 2.13
N LYS A 561 -4.65 20.06 1.25
CA LYS A 561 -3.37 20.73 1.55
C LYS A 561 -3.54 22.25 1.53
N GLU A 562 -4.16 22.74 0.47
CA GLU A 562 -4.38 24.15 0.20
C GLU A 562 -5.89 24.40 0.09
N PRO A 563 -6.59 24.49 1.24
CA PRO A 563 -8.05 24.55 1.27
C PRO A 563 -8.61 25.86 0.72
N ILE A 564 -7.79 26.92 0.67
CA ILE A 564 -8.21 28.23 0.19
C ILE A 564 -7.52 28.48 -1.14
N LEU A 565 -8.32 28.58 -2.18
CA LEU A 565 -7.89 28.99 -3.51
C LEU A 565 -8.29 30.44 -3.73
N ALA A 566 -7.30 31.33 -3.87
CA ALA A 566 -7.55 32.72 -4.24
C ALA A 566 -8.25 32.78 -5.60
N GLY A 567 -9.22 33.67 -5.75
CA GLY A 567 -9.99 33.85 -6.99
C GLY A 567 -11.16 32.87 -7.20
N LEU A 568 -11.15 31.70 -6.53
CA LEU A 568 -12.22 30.71 -6.65
C LEU A 568 -13.54 31.24 -6.05
N ARG A 569 -14.63 31.16 -6.81
CA ARG A 569 -15.98 31.54 -6.39
C ARG A 569 -16.83 30.34 -6.01
N PHE A 570 -16.86 29.32 -6.85
CA PHE A 570 -17.66 28.12 -6.64
C PHE A 570 -17.17 26.95 -7.49
N ILE A 571 -17.68 25.76 -7.17
CA ILE A 571 -17.38 24.49 -7.85
C ILE A 571 -18.68 23.93 -8.44
N VAL A 572 -18.60 23.39 -9.65
CA VAL A 572 -19.72 22.72 -10.33
C VAL A 572 -19.34 21.27 -10.65
N ASP A 573 -20.17 20.31 -10.28
CA ASP A 573 -20.05 18.90 -10.71
C ASP A 573 -21.45 18.24 -10.68
N HIS A 574 -21.57 16.97 -11.07
CA HIS A 574 -22.87 16.30 -11.21
C HIS A 574 -23.57 15.95 -9.90
N PRO A 575 -22.89 15.44 -8.85
CA PRO A 575 -23.57 14.97 -7.63
C PRO A 575 -24.42 16.04 -6.95
N ALA A 576 -25.69 15.74 -6.67
CA ALA A 576 -26.62 16.67 -6.02
C ALA A 576 -26.61 16.56 -4.48
N SER A 577 -25.82 15.64 -3.94
CA SER A 577 -25.86 15.26 -2.52
C SER A 577 -25.02 16.14 -1.59
N ILE A 578 -24.22 17.06 -2.14
CA ILE A 578 -23.36 17.97 -1.39
C ILE A 578 -23.64 19.43 -1.78
N ARG A 579 -23.40 20.34 -0.84
CA ARG A 579 -23.59 21.80 -1.01
C ARG A 579 -22.28 22.57 -0.86
N SER A 580 -21.25 21.93 -0.30
CA SER A 580 -19.90 22.50 -0.23
C SER A 580 -18.84 21.45 -0.50
N TYR A 581 -17.77 21.86 -1.17
CA TYR A 581 -16.61 21.04 -1.46
C TYR A 581 -15.36 21.67 -0.82
N TYR A 582 -14.90 21.10 0.30
CA TYR A 582 -13.77 21.60 1.08
C TYR A 582 -13.87 23.08 1.53
N GLY A 583 -15.07 23.54 1.81
CA GLY A 583 -15.33 24.92 2.25
C GLY A 583 -15.64 25.89 1.12
N HIS A 584 -15.59 25.45 -0.13
CA HIS A 584 -16.08 26.21 -1.29
C HIS A 584 -17.53 25.89 -1.57
N ASP A 585 -18.29 26.87 -2.08
CA ASP A 585 -19.66 26.66 -2.54
C ASP A 585 -19.67 25.65 -3.69
N TYR A 586 -20.62 24.72 -3.65
CA TYR A 586 -20.77 23.69 -4.66
C TYR A 586 -22.18 23.70 -5.23
N TYR A 587 -22.27 23.67 -6.56
CA TYR A 587 -23.53 23.66 -7.30
C TYR A 587 -23.63 22.43 -8.19
N PRO A 588 -24.70 21.63 -8.07
CA PRO A 588 -24.95 20.53 -9.00
C PRO A 588 -25.21 21.08 -10.40
N SER A 589 -24.55 20.54 -11.42
CA SER A 589 -24.71 21.02 -12.80
C SER A 589 -26.18 21.00 -13.27
N GLN A 590 -26.93 19.95 -12.92
CA GLN A 590 -28.36 19.84 -13.23
C GLN A 590 -29.18 21.00 -12.64
N MET A 591 -28.83 21.47 -11.44
CA MET A 591 -29.53 22.61 -10.81
C MET A 591 -29.35 23.89 -11.63
N LEU A 592 -28.18 24.08 -12.25
CA LEU A 592 -27.91 25.21 -13.12
C LEU A 592 -28.69 25.13 -14.44
N ALA A 593 -28.97 23.91 -14.94
CA ALA A 593 -29.81 23.71 -16.12
C ALA A 593 -31.28 24.09 -15.86
N GLU A 594 -31.75 23.88 -14.64
CA GLU A 594 -33.15 24.07 -14.26
C GLU A 594 -33.45 25.49 -13.72
N ASN A 595 -32.42 26.26 -13.33
CA ASN A 595 -32.57 27.57 -12.70
C ASN A 595 -31.76 28.67 -13.41
N ARG A 596 -32.42 29.37 -14.35
CA ARG A 596 -31.80 30.43 -15.14
C ARG A 596 -31.37 31.64 -14.32
N ASP A 597 -32.16 32.05 -13.33
CA ASP A 597 -31.83 33.22 -12.50
C ASP A 597 -30.56 32.98 -11.67
N LEU A 598 -30.41 31.74 -11.15
CA LEU A 598 -29.18 31.33 -10.47
C LEU A 598 -27.99 31.33 -11.44
N LEU A 599 -28.17 30.77 -12.65
CA LEU A 599 -27.13 30.72 -13.66
C LEU A 599 -26.62 32.13 -14.02
N ASP A 600 -27.54 33.07 -14.29
CA ASP A 600 -27.22 34.47 -14.63
C ASP A 600 -26.51 35.17 -13.46
N SER A 601 -26.94 34.91 -12.22
CA SER A 601 -26.28 35.41 -11.02
C SER A 601 -24.85 34.91 -10.87
N LEU A 602 -24.62 33.61 -11.08
CA LEU A 602 -23.29 32.99 -11.00
C LEU A 602 -22.38 33.44 -12.14
N ALA A 603 -22.94 33.64 -13.34
CA ALA A 603 -22.21 34.12 -14.52
C ALA A 603 -21.57 35.49 -14.29
N GLY A 604 -22.22 36.39 -13.55
CA GLY A 604 -21.67 37.71 -13.20
C GLY A 604 -20.53 37.66 -12.16
N GLN A 605 -20.36 36.54 -11.46
CA GLN A 605 -19.36 36.40 -10.40
C GLN A 605 -18.00 35.93 -10.92
N VAL A 606 -17.94 35.34 -12.11
CA VAL A 606 -16.75 34.70 -12.68
C VAL A 606 -16.42 35.20 -14.08
N GLU A 607 -15.13 35.21 -14.40
CA GLU A 607 -14.57 35.55 -15.70
C GLU A 607 -14.07 34.30 -16.43
N THR A 608 -13.58 33.32 -15.67
CA THR A 608 -12.95 32.10 -16.18
C THR A 608 -13.58 30.85 -15.58
N LEU A 609 -13.71 29.81 -16.40
CA LEU A 609 -14.07 28.46 -15.98
C LEU A 609 -12.85 27.57 -16.09
N VAL A 610 -12.53 26.85 -15.02
CA VAL A 610 -11.38 25.95 -14.96
C VAL A 610 -11.89 24.52 -14.90
N VAL A 611 -11.64 23.73 -15.94
CA VAL A 611 -12.02 22.33 -15.99
C VAL A 611 -11.01 21.49 -15.24
N THR A 612 -11.46 20.72 -14.24
CA THR A 612 -10.60 19.85 -13.40
C THR A 612 -10.95 18.35 -13.49
N ALA A 613 -11.82 17.99 -14.43
CA ALA A 613 -12.24 16.62 -14.66
C ALA A 613 -11.10 15.70 -15.16
N PRO A 614 -11.20 14.37 -14.96
CA PRO A 614 -10.28 13.41 -15.58
C PRO A 614 -10.22 13.56 -17.10
N THR A 615 -9.07 13.27 -17.72
CA THR A 615 -8.83 13.49 -19.15
C THR A 615 -9.85 12.82 -20.08
N TYR A 616 -10.37 11.65 -19.69
CA TYR A 616 -11.39 10.91 -20.44
C TYR A 616 -12.81 11.50 -20.32
N LYS A 617 -13.06 12.42 -19.39
CA LYS A 617 -14.34 13.16 -19.23
C LYS A 617 -14.23 14.64 -19.63
N ALA A 618 -13.02 15.17 -19.75
CA ALA A 618 -12.79 16.61 -19.88
C ALA A 618 -13.53 17.25 -21.06
N GLU A 619 -13.59 16.61 -22.25
CA GLU A 619 -14.34 17.17 -23.38
C GLU A 619 -15.85 17.29 -23.11
N ALA A 620 -16.45 16.28 -22.49
CA ALA A 620 -17.86 16.33 -22.12
C ALA A 620 -18.12 17.45 -21.11
N VAL A 621 -17.20 17.61 -20.15
CA VAL A 621 -17.26 18.66 -19.13
C VAL A 621 -17.05 20.06 -19.72
N ILE A 622 -16.12 20.23 -20.67
CA ILE A 622 -15.92 21.48 -21.41
C ILE A 622 -17.19 21.86 -22.18
N LYS A 623 -17.81 20.88 -22.86
CA LYS A 623 -19.05 21.10 -23.62
C LYS A 623 -20.21 21.51 -22.72
N GLU A 624 -20.34 20.86 -21.56
CA GLU A 624 -21.33 21.21 -20.56
C GLU A 624 -21.10 22.64 -20.02
N ALA A 625 -19.86 22.95 -19.61
CA ALA A 625 -19.48 24.29 -19.15
C ALA A 625 -19.82 25.37 -20.20
N ARG A 626 -19.47 25.14 -21.48
CA ARG A 626 -19.85 26.02 -22.61
C ARG A 626 -21.36 26.19 -22.75
N SER A 627 -22.14 25.15 -22.50
CA SER A 627 -23.60 25.22 -22.67
C SER A 627 -24.27 26.09 -21.61
N HIS A 628 -23.71 26.15 -20.41
CA HIS A 628 -24.17 27.01 -19.32
C HIS A 628 -23.58 28.42 -19.40
N PHE A 629 -22.34 28.55 -19.85
CA PHE A 629 -21.56 29.79 -19.84
C PHE A 629 -20.86 29.99 -21.20
N PRO A 630 -21.61 30.40 -22.24
CA PRO A 630 -21.10 30.41 -23.61
C PRO A 630 -19.94 31.40 -23.83
N ASP A 631 -20.01 32.57 -23.17
CA ASP A 631 -19.10 33.70 -23.41
C ASP A 631 -17.87 33.71 -22.48
N HIS A 632 -17.79 32.77 -21.54
CA HIS A 632 -16.70 32.72 -20.56
C HIS A 632 -15.42 32.11 -21.13
N THR A 633 -14.28 32.53 -20.59
CA THR A 633 -12.99 31.91 -20.91
C THR A 633 -12.92 30.53 -20.25
N ILE A 634 -12.51 29.50 -21.01
CA ILE A 634 -12.33 28.15 -20.46
C ILE A 634 -10.85 27.81 -20.45
N LEU A 635 -10.35 27.46 -19.26
CA LEU A 635 -9.04 26.88 -19.04
C LEU A 635 -9.20 25.42 -18.63
N VAL A 636 -8.22 24.60 -18.97
CA VAL A 636 -8.13 23.22 -18.48
C VAL A 636 -6.98 23.16 -17.49
N ARG A 637 -7.25 22.63 -16.30
CA ARG A 637 -6.21 22.41 -15.30
C ARG A 637 -5.15 21.44 -15.85
N PRO A 638 -3.85 21.74 -15.72
CA PRO A 638 -2.78 20.82 -16.08
C PRO A 638 -2.97 19.44 -15.44
N PHE A 639 -2.79 18.39 -16.22
CA PHE A 639 -2.75 17.00 -15.74
C PHE A 639 -1.36 16.37 -15.86
N TRP A 640 -0.38 17.17 -16.27
CA TRP A 640 1.04 16.85 -16.42
C TRP A 640 1.87 17.53 -15.32
N ASP A 641 3.16 17.20 -15.23
CA ASP A 641 4.09 17.80 -14.27
C ASP A 641 5.04 18.82 -14.93
N GLN A 642 5.99 19.36 -14.16
CA GLN A 642 6.93 20.37 -14.64
C GLN A 642 7.88 19.84 -15.71
N ASP A 643 8.26 18.57 -15.66
CA ASP A 643 9.18 17.96 -16.63
C ASP A 643 8.48 17.83 -17.99
N ALA A 644 7.22 17.38 -17.98
CA ALA A 644 6.38 17.34 -19.17
C ALA A 644 6.09 18.74 -19.73
N GLN A 645 5.85 19.74 -18.85
CA GLN A 645 5.69 21.14 -19.27
C GLN A 645 6.91 21.63 -20.02
N GLN A 646 8.12 21.39 -19.49
CA GLN A 646 9.37 21.79 -20.09
C GLN A 646 9.59 21.13 -21.46
N ARG A 647 9.35 19.81 -21.57
CA ARG A 647 9.43 19.09 -22.86
C ARG A 647 8.46 19.63 -23.91
N MET A 648 7.24 20.02 -23.53
CA MET A 648 6.31 20.65 -24.46
C MET A 648 6.82 22.00 -24.98
N HIS A 649 7.47 22.81 -24.13
CA HIS A 649 8.11 24.05 -24.56
C HIS A 649 9.25 23.79 -25.56
N GLU A 650 10.11 22.81 -25.28
CA GLU A 650 11.21 22.45 -26.18
C GLU A 650 10.71 21.97 -27.55
N LEU A 651 9.63 21.18 -27.59
CA LEU A 651 8.99 20.75 -28.83
C LEU A 651 8.37 21.94 -29.60
N ALA A 652 7.74 22.88 -28.90
CA ALA A 652 7.18 24.07 -29.51
C ALA A 652 8.25 25.06 -30.00
N GLU A 653 9.39 25.16 -29.32
CA GLU A 653 10.48 26.05 -29.72
C GLU A 653 11.31 25.47 -30.87
N SER A 654 11.58 24.15 -30.86
CA SER A 654 12.41 23.50 -31.88
C SER A 654 11.74 23.45 -33.26
N GLN A 655 10.40 23.36 -33.32
CA GLN A 655 9.63 23.18 -34.56
C GLN A 655 10.04 21.94 -35.38
N GLU A 656 10.79 21.02 -34.79
CA GLU A 656 11.15 19.74 -35.42
C GLU A 656 9.89 18.91 -35.65
N PRO A 657 9.66 18.37 -36.87
CA PRO A 657 8.46 17.59 -37.16
C PRO A 657 8.46 16.27 -36.40
N PHE A 658 7.34 15.95 -35.75
CA PHE A 658 7.17 14.65 -35.08
C PHE A 658 5.75 14.10 -35.23
N VAL A 659 5.64 12.77 -35.09
CA VAL A 659 4.36 12.08 -34.96
C VAL A 659 4.02 11.92 -33.47
N ALA A 660 2.81 12.31 -33.07
CA ALA A 660 2.36 12.11 -31.71
C ALA A 660 1.69 10.73 -31.53
N PHE A 661 2.18 9.91 -30.60
CA PHE A 661 1.58 8.61 -30.31
C PHE A 661 0.55 8.73 -29.18
N GLY A 662 -0.72 8.51 -29.52
CA GLY A 662 -1.92 8.68 -28.72
C GLY A 662 -2.84 9.72 -29.36
N ALA A 663 -4.07 9.33 -29.70
CA ALA A 663 -5.10 10.19 -30.31
C ALA A 663 -6.38 10.32 -29.45
N GLY A 664 -6.28 9.95 -28.16
CA GLY A 664 -7.37 10.00 -27.19
C GLY A 664 -7.58 11.35 -26.50
N GLY A 665 -8.29 11.34 -25.37
CA GLY A 665 -8.64 12.55 -24.60
C GLY A 665 -7.43 13.35 -24.11
N ALA A 666 -6.34 12.70 -23.72
CA ALA A 666 -5.12 13.40 -23.31
C ALA A 666 -4.50 14.20 -24.47
N ALA A 667 -4.40 13.60 -25.66
CA ALA A 667 -3.90 14.28 -26.86
C ALA A 667 -4.78 15.47 -27.24
N ARG A 668 -6.10 15.31 -27.17
CA ARG A 668 -7.07 16.39 -27.39
C ARG A 668 -6.78 17.59 -26.49
N LEU A 669 -6.63 17.36 -25.19
CA LEU A 669 -6.37 18.44 -24.23
C LEU A 669 -4.99 19.07 -24.40
N LEU A 670 -3.94 18.29 -24.68
CA LEU A 670 -2.60 18.83 -24.89
C LEU A 670 -2.55 19.71 -26.15
N LEU A 671 -3.14 19.25 -27.26
CA LEU A 671 -3.13 19.96 -28.53
C LEU A 671 -4.10 21.15 -28.60
N SER A 672 -4.97 21.35 -27.60
CA SER A 672 -5.85 22.52 -27.54
C SER A 672 -5.59 23.45 -26.36
N HIS A 673 -5.08 22.93 -25.23
CA HIS A 673 -4.96 23.68 -23.97
C HIS A 673 -3.55 23.70 -23.37
N SER A 674 -2.52 23.27 -24.11
CA SER A 674 -1.12 23.46 -23.71
C SER A 674 -0.31 24.11 -24.84
N VAL A 675 0.97 24.39 -24.56
CA VAL A 675 1.93 24.90 -25.56
C VAL A 675 2.23 23.87 -26.66
N LEU A 676 1.87 22.59 -26.47
CA LEU A 676 2.08 21.55 -27.49
C LEU A 676 1.29 21.83 -28.78
N LYS A 677 0.20 22.61 -28.71
CA LYS A 677 -0.56 23.05 -29.89
C LYS A 677 0.29 23.86 -30.88
N ASP A 678 1.34 24.51 -30.40
CA ASP A 678 2.23 25.36 -31.18
C ASP A 678 3.43 24.56 -31.75
N ALA A 679 3.55 23.27 -31.41
CA ALA A 679 4.60 22.39 -31.89
C ALA A 679 4.29 21.79 -33.28
N ASN A 680 5.33 21.34 -33.99
CA ASN A 680 5.21 20.80 -35.34
C ASN A 680 4.75 19.33 -35.38
N VAL A 681 3.53 19.08 -34.92
CA VAL A 681 2.88 17.76 -35.04
C VAL A 681 2.45 17.54 -36.48
N VAL A 682 3.07 16.58 -37.17
CA VAL A 682 2.76 16.28 -38.59
C VAL A 682 1.65 15.26 -38.76
N ALA A 683 1.52 14.33 -37.81
CA ALA A 683 0.46 13.33 -37.73
C ALA A 683 0.30 12.82 -36.30
N LEU A 684 -0.81 12.12 -36.02
CA LEU A 684 -0.99 11.34 -34.80
C LEU A 684 -1.08 9.85 -35.15
N THR A 685 -0.83 8.99 -34.18
CA THR A 685 -1.08 7.55 -34.32
C THR A 685 -1.62 6.97 -33.02
N ASP A 686 -2.29 5.81 -33.06
CA ASP A 686 -2.86 5.17 -31.87
C ASP A 686 -2.98 3.66 -32.10
N ASN A 687 -3.05 2.85 -31.04
CA ASN A 687 -3.31 1.41 -31.16
C ASN A 687 -4.79 1.10 -31.40
N ASN A 688 -5.68 2.06 -31.13
CA ASN A 688 -7.08 1.96 -31.48
C ASN A 688 -7.29 2.12 -33.00
N LYS A 689 -7.44 0.99 -33.68
CA LYS A 689 -7.70 0.91 -35.13
C LYS A 689 -8.92 1.72 -35.59
N ALA A 690 -9.90 1.95 -34.71
CA ALA A 690 -11.08 2.75 -35.03
C ALA A 690 -10.75 4.24 -35.26
N LEU A 691 -9.57 4.71 -34.81
CA LEU A 691 -9.12 6.09 -35.02
C LEU A 691 -8.32 6.25 -36.32
N HIS A 692 -7.84 5.17 -36.94
CA HIS A 692 -7.00 5.26 -38.15
C HIS A 692 -7.79 5.82 -39.33
N GLY A 693 -7.20 6.78 -40.04
CA GLY A 693 -7.83 7.52 -41.14
C GLY A 693 -8.78 8.64 -40.68
N THR A 694 -8.93 8.86 -39.38
CA THR A 694 -9.60 10.07 -38.86
C THR A 694 -8.62 11.25 -38.79
N GLU A 695 -9.13 12.42 -38.41
CA GLU A 695 -8.30 13.60 -38.16
C GLU A 695 -8.53 14.15 -36.75
N LEU A 696 -7.47 14.70 -36.15
CA LEU A 696 -7.53 15.45 -34.91
C LEU A 696 -6.83 16.81 -35.09
N PHE A 697 -7.56 17.91 -34.87
CA PHE A 697 -7.08 19.28 -35.11
C PHE A 697 -6.42 19.49 -36.49
N GLY A 698 -7.00 18.89 -37.54
CA GLY A 698 -6.49 18.96 -38.91
C GLY A 698 -5.22 18.14 -39.17
N LYS A 699 -4.86 17.23 -38.25
CA LYS A 699 -3.74 16.30 -38.40
C LYS A 699 -4.27 14.88 -38.61
N PRO A 700 -3.74 14.11 -39.58
CA PRO A 700 -4.21 12.76 -39.84
C PRO A 700 -3.82 11.83 -38.69
N VAL A 701 -4.73 10.92 -38.33
CA VAL A 701 -4.45 9.80 -37.44
C VAL A 701 -4.05 8.59 -38.29
N ILE A 702 -2.75 8.33 -38.37
CA ILE A 702 -2.14 7.31 -39.21
C ILE A 702 -1.95 6.00 -38.44
N ARG A 703 -1.69 4.92 -39.18
CA ARG A 703 -1.38 3.63 -38.57
C ARG A 703 0.04 3.65 -38.00
N PRO A 704 0.34 2.86 -36.95
CA PRO A 704 1.68 2.78 -36.40
C PRO A 704 2.75 2.39 -37.43
N GLU A 705 2.38 1.68 -38.50
CA GLU A 705 3.25 1.24 -39.60
C GLU A 705 3.56 2.35 -40.64
N ASP A 706 2.87 3.48 -40.58
CA ASP A 706 3.03 4.59 -41.53
C ASP A 706 3.90 5.74 -40.98
N ILE A 707 4.40 5.64 -39.74
CA ILE A 707 5.05 6.74 -39.00
C ILE A 707 6.24 7.33 -39.76
N LEU A 708 7.14 6.49 -40.28
CA LEU A 708 8.34 6.95 -40.99
C LEU A 708 8.06 7.63 -42.33
N HIS A 709 6.83 7.53 -42.86
CA HIS A 709 6.42 8.34 -44.02
C HIS A 709 6.18 9.81 -43.65
N HIS A 710 6.03 10.12 -42.35
CA HIS A 710 5.69 11.45 -41.85
C HIS A 710 6.82 12.10 -41.05
N ALA A 711 7.46 11.38 -40.13
CA ALA A 711 8.61 11.87 -39.37
C ALA A 711 9.49 10.74 -38.84
N THR A 712 10.75 11.05 -38.56
CA THR A 712 11.69 10.14 -37.88
C THR A 712 11.54 10.16 -36.37
N THR A 713 10.85 11.16 -35.81
CA THR A 713 10.63 11.32 -34.37
C THR A 713 9.18 11.02 -34.01
N VAL A 714 8.99 10.24 -32.95
CA VAL A 714 7.73 10.01 -32.28
C VAL A 714 7.78 10.52 -30.85
N VAL A 715 6.77 11.29 -30.45
CA VAL A 715 6.54 11.68 -29.06
C VAL A 715 5.33 10.92 -28.52
N ILE A 716 5.52 10.13 -27.47
CA ILE A 716 4.46 9.33 -26.86
C ILE A 716 3.71 10.17 -25.82
N LEU A 717 2.40 10.37 -26.04
CA LEU A 717 1.50 11.18 -25.21
C LEU A 717 0.81 10.38 -24.09
N SER A 718 1.32 9.20 -23.75
CA SER A 718 0.77 8.32 -22.72
C SER A 718 1.85 7.88 -21.75
N GLU A 719 1.70 8.22 -20.47
CA GLU A 719 2.56 7.68 -19.41
C GLU A 719 2.27 6.20 -19.15
N ALA A 720 0.98 5.84 -19.07
CA ALA A 720 0.54 4.49 -18.69
C ALA A 720 0.91 3.41 -19.71
N PHE A 721 1.00 3.78 -21.00
CA PHE A 721 1.29 2.86 -22.11
C PHE A 721 2.64 3.14 -22.77
N TYR A 722 3.49 3.98 -22.16
CA TYR A 722 4.74 4.43 -22.78
C TYR A 722 5.61 3.26 -23.24
N ASP A 723 5.83 2.29 -22.35
CA ASP A 723 6.73 1.18 -22.61
C ASP A 723 6.20 0.22 -23.68
N GLU A 724 4.92 -0.13 -23.62
CA GLU A 724 4.26 -1.00 -24.61
C GLU A 724 4.34 -0.37 -26.01
N ILE A 725 4.06 0.93 -26.11
CA ILE A 725 4.16 1.69 -27.35
C ILE A 725 5.62 1.75 -27.82
N ARG A 726 6.56 2.02 -26.92
CA ARG A 726 7.98 2.09 -27.25
C ARG A 726 8.49 0.75 -27.79
N GLU A 727 8.16 -0.36 -27.14
CA GLU A 727 8.55 -1.71 -27.60
C GLU A 727 7.95 -2.04 -28.97
N GLN A 728 6.68 -1.72 -29.18
CA GLN A 728 6.03 -1.85 -30.48
C GLN A 728 6.77 -1.06 -31.57
N LEU A 729 7.12 0.20 -31.31
CA LEU A 729 7.82 1.05 -32.26
C LEU A 729 9.24 0.55 -32.57
N LEU A 730 9.96 0.08 -31.56
CA LEU A 730 11.28 -0.53 -31.75
C LEU A 730 11.20 -1.84 -32.54
N ALA A 731 10.15 -2.64 -32.33
CA ALA A 731 9.93 -3.85 -33.12
C ALA A 731 9.59 -3.54 -34.59
N LEU A 732 8.87 -2.45 -34.85
CA LEU A 732 8.51 -2.02 -36.21
C LEU A 732 9.67 -1.39 -36.97
N TYR A 733 10.47 -0.55 -36.31
CA TYR A 733 11.42 0.35 -36.97
C TYR A 733 12.87 0.22 -36.52
N GLY A 734 13.14 -0.48 -35.42
CA GLY A 734 14.49 -0.57 -34.85
C GLY A 734 15.10 0.81 -34.59
N ASP A 735 16.34 1.00 -35.04
CA ASP A 735 17.10 2.26 -34.85
C ASP A 735 16.69 3.37 -35.84
N ALA A 736 15.77 3.10 -36.79
CA ALA A 736 15.33 4.10 -37.77
C ALA A 736 14.38 5.16 -37.18
N ILE A 737 13.90 4.96 -35.94
CA ILE A 737 12.96 5.85 -35.27
C ILE A 737 13.56 6.43 -33.99
N THR A 738 13.32 7.72 -33.75
CA THR A 738 13.60 8.38 -32.47
C THR A 738 12.32 8.41 -31.64
N ILE A 739 12.35 7.86 -30.43
CA ILE A 739 11.19 7.77 -29.54
C ILE A 739 11.44 8.62 -28.30
N ALA A 740 10.55 9.56 -28.01
CA ALA A 740 10.62 10.46 -26.86
C ALA A 740 9.36 10.35 -25.97
N PRO A 741 9.49 10.34 -24.64
CA PRO A 741 8.36 10.46 -23.71
C PRO A 741 7.90 11.92 -23.61
N LEU A 742 6.59 12.14 -23.50
CA LEU A 742 6.09 13.43 -23.01
C LEU A 742 6.06 13.51 -21.48
N PHE A 743 5.64 12.43 -20.80
CA PHE A 743 5.45 12.36 -19.35
C PHE A 743 6.69 11.84 -18.61
#